data_AF-A0A926ZJ09-F1
#
_entry.id   AF-A0A926ZJ09-F1
#
_cell.length_a   1.000
_cell.length_b   1.000
_cell.length_c   1.000
_cell.angle_alpha   90.00
_cell.angle_beta   90.00
_cell.angle_gamma   90.00
#
_symmetry.space_group_name_H-M   'P 1'
#
loop_
_entity.id
_entity.type
_entity.pdbx_description
1 polymer ?
#
loop_
_entity_poly.entity_id
_entity_poly.type
_entity_poly.pdbx_seq_one_letter_code
_entity_poly.pdbx_strand_id
1 'polypeptide(L)'
;MARKPRVRSSNINALKLPQTLIITGMHRSGTSLTAAFVQQIGVNLGNNTFEADEHNRKGYFEDVDFLEFQRSVLQDSCPPEESGWHDWGWTENESLDSNNFANYIETAKELINSRQHNFPIWGWKDPRTSLMLDFWDDLLPEAKYLFVYRYPWDVEDSISRLKETVFTKHRDYALKIWEYYNRKLIDFYKSHSDRIVLFNVNAWQKQPEMLIELMRNKLAIEIKDKASDREFKLIYDRQIFKSLKWDSFAVKYLYKKSPQYFSMLQELDRLADLPSEFSLSAIDWENNSESSIVLASVSSPERGTSSEYLESNSAQLNETVANQMRLLNDSENEIAVTVVIPCYNQGEFILEAISSVESCQDRVYEILVINDCSTEKVTLKVLDYLKENGYCIIEHERNLGLAEARNTGVKKARGRYILPLDSDNKIRPEYITKSMEILDKYPEVGVVYGDAEFFGERKGIWEVGEFDINKLAGRNYIDACAVYRKQVWEDCGGYDTKIPDKLGYEDWDFWLSAAEKGWKFYHIPEVLFDYRVRADSMVSLCRIPENHERLVRYICAKHLEIYKTNFANILAEKDSALLKEQIRYEGLEMELAKTQAALEESQSHLGRIQSAWEESQEQLQRIQSAWEEAQWDILRIQGAWEQAQSEVQIAHAASEKTQSELRRIQSAWEETQSEVDRIRSAWKESQEQVSLTHALWQQAQSEVDRIRSTWEKSQEELRQTHAAWEESQQKSQEQTQSIQTAWERSQQQLQLTHSEWEQAQQQVQSIQTAWERSQQQVQLTHSEWEQAQQQVQSIQTAWERSQQQVQSIQTAWEQTQEQAQLTHSEWERSQQQLHQIQNTWEQTQQQTQLIHTAWEQAQEQVQRVQTAWEQTQEQAQRSQSQLVQIQTDWDRSQSQLVQMQTDWERSQSQLVQMQTDWERSYNQLQIVQADLAQARSTIKEMESSKFWKLRTAWLRFKQAIGL
;
A
#
# COMPACT_ATOMS: atom_id res chain seq x y z
N MET A 1 -19.55 -70.31 13.72
CA MET A 1 -20.29 -69.84 12.51
C MET A 1 -21.27 -68.76 12.98
N ALA A 2 -20.99 -67.46 12.94
CA ALA A 2 -20.55 -66.61 11.82
C ALA A 2 -21.61 -66.45 10.71
N ARG A 3 -22.42 -65.37 10.77
CA ARG A 3 -22.92 -64.60 9.60
C ARG A 3 -23.56 -63.26 10.02
N LYS A 4 -22.87 -62.17 9.63
CA LYS A 4 -23.25 -60.75 9.41
C LYS A 4 -24.57 -60.19 9.97
N PRO A 5 -24.53 -58.90 10.37
CA PRO A 5 -25.19 -57.88 9.55
C PRO A 5 -24.23 -56.85 8.93
N ARG A 6 -24.78 -55.99 8.07
CA ARG A 6 -24.08 -54.98 7.24
C ARG A 6 -23.48 -53.84 8.08
N VAL A 7 -22.29 -53.39 7.69
CA VAL A 7 -21.81 -52.01 7.96
C VAL A 7 -21.96 -51.20 6.66
N ARG A 8 -22.38 -49.94 6.78
CA ARG A 8 -22.60 -49.02 5.66
C ARG A 8 -21.29 -48.56 5.05
N SER A 9 -21.31 -48.32 3.74
CA SER A 9 -20.27 -47.60 3.01
C SER A 9 -20.21 -46.14 3.47
N SER A 10 -19.19 -45.76 4.24
CA SER A 10 -18.81 -44.37 4.45
C SER A 10 -17.82 -43.96 3.35
N ASN A 11 -18.34 -43.37 2.27
CA ASN A 11 -17.51 -42.58 1.36
C ASN A 11 -17.02 -41.36 2.14
N ILE A 12 -15.79 -41.41 2.63
CA ILE A 12 -15.05 -40.23 3.08
C ILE A 12 -13.98 -40.01 2.01
N ASN A 13 -14.32 -39.19 1.01
CA ASN A 13 -13.27 -38.48 0.28
C ASN A 13 -12.65 -37.51 1.28
N ALA A 14 -11.49 -37.88 1.82
CA ALA A 14 -10.63 -36.89 2.45
C ALA A 14 -10.31 -35.83 1.40
N LEU A 15 -10.64 -34.57 1.67
CA LEU A 15 -10.20 -33.45 0.85
C LEU A 15 -8.67 -33.44 0.89
N LYS A 16 -8.03 -33.88 -0.20
CA LYS A 16 -6.58 -33.70 -0.36
C LYS A 16 -6.30 -32.20 -0.30
N LEU A 17 -5.40 -31.79 0.59
CA LEU A 17 -4.88 -30.43 0.61
C LEU A 17 -4.19 -30.16 -0.74
N PRO A 18 -4.31 -28.92 -1.27
CA PRO A 18 -3.66 -28.55 -2.53
C PRO A 18 -2.14 -28.61 -2.38
N GLN A 19 -1.46 -29.25 -3.34
CA GLN A 19 0.00 -29.38 -3.35
C GLN A 19 0.63 -28.09 -3.90
N THR A 20 1.64 -27.56 -3.20
CA THR A 20 2.41 -26.39 -3.67
C THR A 20 3.71 -26.84 -4.35
N LEU A 21 3.96 -26.37 -5.57
CA LEU A 21 5.18 -26.63 -6.35
C LEU A 21 5.90 -25.32 -6.72
N ILE A 22 7.09 -25.11 -6.15
CA ILE A 22 7.91 -23.92 -6.37
C ILE A 22 9.04 -24.27 -7.35
N ILE A 23 9.25 -23.44 -8.38
CA ILE A 23 10.30 -23.64 -9.38
C ILE A 23 11.32 -22.51 -9.27
N THR A 24 12.57 -22.85 -8.96
CA THR A 24 13.61 -21.85 -8.80
C THR A 24 14.99 -22.37 -9.16
N GLY A 25 16.00 -21.52 -9.01
CA GLY A 25 17.34 -21.69 -9.54
C GLY A 25 17.88 -20.37 -10.05
N MET A 26 19.17 -20.30 -10.37
CA MET A 26 19.78 -19.08 -10.92
C MET A 26 19.09 -18.61 -12.22
N HIS A 27 18.97 -17.30 -12.40
CA HIS A 27 18.54 -16.66 -13.65
C HIS A 27 19.21 -17.30 -14.88
N ARG A 28 18.44 -17.47 -15.96
CA ARG A 28 18.89 -18.14 -17.21
C ARG A 28 19.33 -19.62 -17.09
N SER A 29 19.16 -20.28 -15.93
CA SER A 29 19.46 -21.72 -15.77
C SER A 29 18.43 -22.69 -16.38
N GLY A 30 17.36 -22.19 -16.99
CA GLY A 30 16.29 -23.03 -17.57
C GLY A 30 15.00 -23.11 -16.75
N THR A 31 14.85 -22.29 -15.71
CA THR A 31 13.62 -22.19 -14.90
C THR A 31 12.36 -21.87 -15.72
N SER A 32 12.44 -21.02 -16.76
CA SER A 32 11.30 -20.76 -17.67
C SER A 32 10.93 -21.95 -18.58
N LEU A 33 11.92 -22.74 -19.04
CA LEU A 33 11.65 -23.99 -19.77
C LEU A 33 10.94 -25.00 -18.87
N THR A 34 11.36 -25.07 -17.61
CA THR A 34 10.77 -25.92 -16.57
C THR A 34 9.33 -25.51 -16.27
N ALA A 35 9.06 -24.21 -16.09
CA ALA A 35 7.72 -23.68 -15.88
C ALA A 35 6.78 -23.97 -17.06
N ALA A 36 7.22 -23.71 -18.30
CA ALA A 36 6.46 -24.00 -19.51
C ALA A 36 6.09 -25.49 -19.62
N PHE A 37 7.02 -26.39 -19.24
CA PHE A 37 6.77 -27.83 -19.21
C PHE A 37 5.73 -28.20 -18.16
N VAL A 38 5.90 -27.79 -16.89
CA VAL A 38 4.97 -28.25 -15.84
C VAL A 38 3.56 -27.65 -15.96
N GLN A 39 3.41 -26.48 -16.60
CA GLN A 39 2.09 -25.97 -16.97
C GLN A 39 1.37 -26.90 -17.97
N GLN A 40 2.08 -27.41 -18.99
CA GLN A 40 1.49 -28.35 -19.96
C GLN A 40 1.02 -29.66 -19.32
N ILE A 41 1.76 -30.15 -18.30
CA ILE A 41 1.42 -31.40 -17.61
C ILE A 41 0.36 -31.21 -16.50
N GLY A 42 -0.05 -29.97 -16.22
CA GLY A 42 -1.26 -29.63 -15.44
C GLY A 42 -1.05 -28.89 -14.12
N VAL A 43 0.13 -28.33 -13.85
CA VAL A 43 0.39 -27.47 -12.69
C VAL A 43 -0.05 -26.03 -12.98
N ASN A 44 -0.79 -25.38 -12.06
CA ASN A 44 -1.04 -23.94 -12.17
C ASN A 44 0.13 -23.14 -11.56
N LEU A 45 0.71 -22.21 -12.32
CA LEU A 45 1.78 -21.30 -11.85
C LEU A 45 1.36 -19.82 -11.93
N GLY A 46 0.09 -19.52 -11.70
CA GLY A 46 -0.50 -18.19 -11.84
C GLY A 46 -1.34 -18.01 -13.10
N ASN A 47 -2.22 -17.00 -13.06
CA ASN A 47 -3.11 -16.62 -14.17
C ASN A 47 -2.66 -15.32 -14.88
N ASN A 48 -1.68 -14.59 -14.31
CA ASN A 48 -1.13 -13.35 -14.84
C ASN A 48 0.40 -13.52 -14.97
N THR A 49 0.86 -13.97 -16.14
CA THR A 49 2.27 -14.28 -16.39
C THR A 49 2.95 -13.17 -17.18
N PHE A 50 4.13 -12.75 -16.73
CA PHE A 50 4.93 -11.69 -17.39
C PHE A 50 5.14 -11.96 -18.91
N GLU A 51 4.90 -10.93 -19.73
CA GLU A 51 4.86 -11.04 -21.20
C GLU A 51 6.20 -11.47 -21.83
N ALA A 52 6.13 -11.92 -23.09
CA ALA A 52 7.29 -12.39 -23.85
C ALA A 52 8.08 -11.22 -24.47
N ASP A 53 9.40 -11.23 -24.31
CA ASP A 53 10.32 -10.28 -24.93
C ASP A 53 11.11 -10.89 -26.11
N GLU A 54 12.01 -10.12 -26.73
CA GLU A 54 12.86 -10.61 -27.82
C GLU A 54 13.85 -11.70 -27.39
N HIS A 55 14.15 -11.82 -26.09
CA HIS A 55 15.12 -12.74 -25.51
C HIS A 55 14.49 -14.04 -24.97
N ASN A 56 13.16 -14.07 -24.85
CA ASN A 56 12.35 -15.23 -24.48
C ASN A 56 10.95 -15.12 -25.09
N ARG A 57 10.87 -15.35 -26.42
CA ARG A 57 9.65 -15.24 -27.26
C ARG A 57 8.47 -16.14 -26.85
N LYS A 58 8.59 -16.96 -25.80
CA LYS A 58 7.52 -17.82 -25.27
C LYS A 58 6.96 -17.36 -23.92
N GLY A 59 7.51 -16.29 -23.32
CA GLY A 59 7.08 -15.74 -22.02
C GLY A 59 7.94 -16.25 -20.86
N TYR A 60 8.02 -15.49 -19.77
CA TYR A 60 8.88 -15.85 -18.62
C TYR A 60 8.23 -16.83 -17.64
N PHE A 61 6.90 -16.96 -17.68
CA PHE A 61 6.06 -17.82 -16.83
C PHE A 61 6.20 -17.54 -15.32
N GLU A 62 6.46 -16.28 -14.98
CA GLU A 62 6.51 -15.76 -13.60
C GLU A 62 5.15 -15.16 -13.27
N ASP A 63 4.56 -15.55 -12.13
CA ASP A 63 3.34 -14.93 -11.60
C ASP A 63 3.70 -13.51 -11.13
N VAL A 64 3.12 -12.49 -11.75
CA VAL A 64 3.50 -11.08 -11.55
C VAL A 64 3.39 -10.65 -10.08
N ASP A 65 2.41 -11.18 -9.34
CA ASP A 65 2.21 -10.82 -7.93
C ASP A 65 3.35 -11.37 -7.05
N PHE A 66 3.88 -12.55 -7.36
CA PHE A 66 5.05 -13.13 -6.69
C PHE A 66 6.36 -12.46 -7.12
N LEU A 67 6.48 -12.11 -8.41
CA LEU A 67 7.65 -11.40 -8.94
C LEU A 67 7.82 -10.04 -8.26
N GLU A 68 6.80 -9.20 -8.28
CA GLU A 68 6.88 -7.85 -7.71
C GLU A 68 7.00 -7.87 -6.18
N PHE A 69 6.35 -8.84 -5.51
CA PHE A 69 6.58 -9.09 -4.09
C PHE A 69 8.06 -9.38 -3.80
N GLN A 70 8.67 -10.36 -4.47
CA GLN A 70 10.06 -10.73 -4.21
C GLN A 70 11.06 -9.64 -4.61
N ARG A 71 10.77 -8.86 -5.66
CA ARG A 71 11.54 -7.66 -6.01
C ARG A 71 11.53 -6.63 -4.89
N SER A 72 10.35 -6.27 -4.38
CA SER A 72 10.21 -5.33 -3.26
C SER A 72 10.99 -5.80 -2.04
N VAL A 73 10.83 -7.06 -1.64
CA VAL A 73 11.53 -7.63 -0.48
C VAL A 73 13.05 -7.61 -0.66
N LEU A 74 13.56 -8.02 -1.82
CA LEU A 74 15.00 -8.04 -2.07
C LEU A 74 15.59 -6.63 -2.19
N GLN A 75 14.87 -5.68 -2.78
CA GLN A 75 15.31 -4.30 -2.92
C GLN A 75 15.41 -3.59 -1.56
N ASP A 76 14.45 -3.80 -0.66
CA ASP A 76 14.49 -3.30 0.73
C ASP A 76 15.53 -4.03 1.61
N SER A 77 16.02 -5.19 1.17
CA SER A 77 17.00 -6.01 1.91
C SER A 77 18.44 -5.88 1.39
N CYS A 78 18.66 -5.21 0.26
CA CYS A 78 19.99 -4.93 -0.29
C CYS A 78 20.41 -3.48 0.03
N PRO A 79 21.63 -3.23 0.56
CA PRO A 79 22.10 -1.87 0.80
C PRO A 79 22.16 -1.04 -0.51
N PRO A 80 21.49 0.13 -0.60
CA PRO A 80 21.43 0.92 -1.83
C PRO A 80 22.78 1.55 -2.21
N GLU A 81 23.70 1.71 -1.27
CA GLU A 81 25.05 2.23 -1.48
C GLU A 81 26.06 1.19 -2.01
N GLU A 82 25.76 -0.11 -1.94
CA GLU A 82 26.65 -1.15 -2.47
C GLU A 82 26.49 -1.32 -3.97
N SER A 83 27.59 -1.62 -4.69
CA SER A 83 27.54 -1.95 -6.11
C SER A 83 27.06 -3.39 -6.32
N GLY A 84 26.35 -3.63 -7.43
CA GLY A 84 25.80 -4.95 -7.74
C GLY A 84 24.63 -4.90 -8.73
N TRP A 85 23.68 -5.81 -8.54
CA TRP A 85 22.44 -5.88 -9.31
C TRP A 85 21.27 -6.23 -8.38
N HIS A 86 20.79 -5.19 -7.67
CA HIS A 86 19.78 -5.27 -6.61
C HIS A 86 18.47 -5.91 -7.06
N ASP A 87 18.07 -5.79 -8.34
CA ASP A 87 16.90 -6.48 -8.90
C ASP A 87 16.99 -8.01 -8.79
N TRP A 88 18.20 -8.59 -8.74
CA TRP A 88 18.41 -10.01 -8.49
C TRP A 88 18.89 -10.29 -7.06
N GLY A 89 18.76 -9.34 -6.13
CA GLY A 89 19.12 -9.52 -4.72
C GLY A 89 20.61 -9.80 -4.49
N TRP A 90 21.50 -9.24 -5.31
CA TRP A 90 22.95 -9.47 -5.22
C TRP A 90 23.75 -8.17 -5.23
N THR A 91 24.66 -8.04 -4.27
CA THR A 91 25.69 -6.98 -4.19
C THR A 91 27.10 -7.60 -4.21
N GLU A 92 28.13 -6.81 -4.49
CA GLU A 92 29.53 -7.28 -4.51
C GLU A 92 30.00 -7.87 -3.17
N ASN A 93 29.43 -7.42 -2.04
CA ASN A 93 29.71 -7.94 -0.70
C ASN A 93 28.77 -9.09 -0.29
N GLU A 94 27.81 -9.45 -1.15
CA GLU A 94 26.74 -10.43 -0.88
C GLU A 94 25.84 -10.05 0.31
N SER A 95 25.71 -8.75 0.59
CA SER A 95 24.95 -8.15 1.69
C SER A 95 23.45 -8.21 1.42
N LEU A 96 22.75 -9.18 2.03
CA LEU A 96 21.30 -9.31 1.99
C LEU A 96 20.76 -9.47 3.42
N ASP A 97 20.07 -8.45 3.95
CA ASP A 97 19.53 -8.47 5.31
C ASP A 97 18.20 -9.24 5.38
N SER A 98 18.29 -10.55 5.63
CA SER A 98 17.13 -11.42 5.77
C SER A 98 16.22 -11.08 6.97
N ASN A 99 16.64 -10.21 7.90
CA ASN A 99 15.76 -9.77 8.99
C ASN A 99 14.58 -8.93 8.45
N ASN A 100 14.79 -8.19 7.36
CA ASN A 100 13.74 -7.38 6.73
C ASN A 100 12.61 -8.24 6.15
N PHE A 101 12.85 -9.52 5.83
CA PHE A 101 11.83 -10.44 5.33
C PHE A 101 10.67 -10.61 6.34
N ALA A 102 10.94 -10.47 7.65
CA ALA A 102 9.92 -10.58 8.68
C ALA A 102 8.79 -9.53 8.54
N ASN A 103 9.09 -8.36 7.96
CA ASN A 103 8.11 -7.30 7.72
C ASN A 103 7.05 -7.69 6.67
N TYR A 104 7.34 -8.71 5.84
CA TYR A 104 6.53 -9.11 4.69
C TYR A 104 5.72 -10.39 4.90
N ILE A 105 5.75 -10.96 6.12
CA ILE A 105 5.08 -12.23 6.46
C ILE A 105 3.57 -12.20 6.18
N GLU A 106 2.86 -11.13 6.56
CA GLU A 106 1.40 -11.07 6.35
C GLU A 106 1.04 -10.90 4.86
N THR A 107 1.76 -10.06 4.12
CA THR A 107 1.58 -9.90 2.67
C THR A 107 1.83 -11.22 1.93
N ALA A 108 2.86 -11.99 2.33
CA ALA A 108 3.12 -13.31 1.77
C ALA A 108 1.99 -14.31 2.08
N LYS A 109 1.42 -14.30 3.30
CA LYS A 109 0.25 -15.11 3.65
C LYS A 109 -0.98 -14.75 2.82
N GLU A 110 -1.25 -13.47 2.60
CA GLU A 110 -2.35 -13.02 1.73
C GLU A 110 -2.17 -13.54 0.30
N LEU A 111 -0.96 -13.40 -0.25
CA LEU A 111 -0.61 -13.88 -1.58
C LEU A 111 -0.77 -15.41 -1.71
N ILE A 112 -0.29 -16.18 -0.74
CA ILE A 112 -0.48 -17.64 -0.64
C ILE A 112 -1.97 -17.99 -0.63
N ASN A 113 -2.74 -17.37 0.27
CA ASN A 113 -4.18 -17.62 0.41
C ASN A 113 -4.95 -17.35 -0.88
N SER A 114 -4.55 -16.33 -1.66
CA SER A 114 -5.18 -15.98 -2.95
C SER A 114 -5.08 -17.10 -4.00
N ARG A 115 -4.00 -17.90 -3.97
CA ARG A 115 -3.74 -18.95 -4.96
C ARG A 115 -4.17 -20.33 -4.48
N GLN A 116 -3.89 -20.66 -3.21
CA GLN A 116 -4.02 -22.01 -2.64
C GLN A 116 -5.43 -22.62 -2.78
N HIS A 117 -6.49 -21.81 -2.70
CA HIS A 117 -7.87 -22.29 -2.71
C HIS A 117 -8.40 -22.73 -4.09
N ASN A 118 -7.70 -22.39 -5.17
CA ASN A 118 -8.25 -22.46 -6.53
C ASN A 118 -7.86 -23.71 -7.33
N PHE A 119 -6.74 -24.38 -6.99
CA PHE A 119 -6.19 -25.47 -7.81
C PHE A 119 -5.65 -26.64 -6.98
N PRO A 120 -5.81 -27.92 -7.43
CA PRO A 120 -5.28 -29.08 -6.71
C PRO A 120 -3.76 -29.14 -6.61
N ILE A 121 -3.07 -28.59 -7.61
CA ILE A 121 -1.61 -28.38 -7.63
C ILE A 121 -1.40 -26.95 -8.13
N TRP A 122 -0.73 -26.13 -7.33
CA TRP A 122 -0.46 -24.72 -7.60
C TRP A 122 0.97 -24.36 -7.23
N GLY A 123 1.42 -23.16 -7.58
CA GLY A 123 2.70 -22.61 -7.11
C GLY A 123 3.12 -21.44 -7.98
N TRP A 124 4.43 -21.22 -8.08
CA TRP A 124 5.02 -20.17 -8.90
C TRP A 124 6.42 -20.57 -9.36
N LYS A 125 6.92 -19.82 -10.35
CA LYS A 125 8.32 -19.83 -10.76
C LYS A 125 8.87 -18.42 -10.58
N ASP A 126 10.03 -18.29 -9.95
CA ASP A 126 10.89 -17.11 -9.98
C ASP A 126 12.31 -17.52 -9.55
N PRO A 127 13.37 -17.18 -10.29
CA PRO A 127 14.75 -17.36 -9.83
C PRO A 127 15.03 -16.77 -8.42
N ARG A 128 14.47 -15.60 -8.11
CA ARG A 128 14.69 -14.85 -6.85
C ARG A 128 14.25 -15.63 -5.61
N THR A 129 13.31 -16.55 -5.75
CA THR A 129 12.90 -17.48 -4.68
C THR A 129 14.08 -18.28 -4.12
N SER A 130 15.15 -18.51 -4.89
CA SER A 130 16.41 -19.12 -4.42
C SER A 130 17.04 -18.38 -3.24
N LEU A 131 16.80 -17.08 -3.09
CA LEU A 131 17.35 -16.23 -2.03
C LEU A 131 16.42 -16.13 -0.80
N MET A 132 15.19 -16.64 -0.92
CA MET A 132 14.12 -16.53 0.07
C MET A 132 13.59 -17.91 0.49
N LEU A 133 14.36 -18.98 0.29
CA LEU A 133 13.90 -20.35 0.48
C LEU A 133 13.41 -20.62 1.91
N ASP A 134 14.18 -20.21 2.93
CA ASP A 134 13.81 -20.40 4.34
C ASP A 134 12.53 -19.63 4.70
N PHE A 135 12.38 -18.39 4.21
CA PHE A 135 11.18 -17.56 4.40
C PHE A 135 9.92 -18.22 3.81
N TRP A 136 10.04 -18.82 2.62
CA TRP A 136 8.92 -19.52 2.01
C TRP A 136 8.64 -20.88 2.65
N ASP A 137 9.66 -21.57 3.18
CA ASP A 137 9.49 -22.84 3.89
C ASP A 137 8.79 -22.66 5.26
N ASP A 138 9.14 -21.60 6.00
CA ASP A 138 8.44 -21.21 7.24
C ASP A 138 6.93 -20.98 7.03
N LEU A 139 6.54 -20.46 5.85
CA LEU A 139 5.15 -20.20 5.48
C LEU A 139 4.46 -21.41 4.83
N LEU A 140 5.21 -22.27 4.14
CA LEU A 140 4.73 -23.41 3.37
C LEU A 140 5.62 -24.66 3.61
N PRO A 141 5.66 -25.22 4.83
CA PRO A 141 6.58 -26.31 5.20
C PRO A 141 6.32 -27.65 4.49
N GLU A 142 5.25 -27.74 3.71
CA GLU A 142 4.90 -28.90 2.89
C GLU A 142 5.17 -28.68 1.38
N ALA A 143 5.64 -27.48 0.99
CA ALA A 143 5.97 -27.16 -0.39
C ALA A 143 7.00 -28.14 -0.97
N LYS A 144 6.84 -28.43 -2.25
CA LYS A 144 7.77 -29.22 -3.06
C LYS A 144 8.49 -28.29 -4.03
N TYR A 145 9.73 -28.60 -4.36
CA TYR A 145 10.58 -27.70 -5.13
C TYR A 145 11.20 -28.38 -6.35
N LEU A 146 11.29 -27.65 -7.45
CA LEU A 146 12.13 -27.96 -8.61
C LEU A 146 13.30 -26.97 -8.64
N PHE A 147 14.50 -27.47 -8.31
CA PHE A 147 15.73 -26.69 -8.37
C PHE A 147 16.45 -26.96 -9.69
N VAL A 148 16.58 -25.92 -10.51
CA VAL A 148 17.15 -25.99 -11.86
C VAL A 148 18.50 -25.31 -11.88
N TYR A 149 19.56 -26.06 -12.20
CA TYR A 149 20.89 -25.49 -12.44
C TYR A 149 21.36 -25.80 -13.87
N ARG A 150 22.38 -25.04 -14.28
CA ARG A 150 23.00 -25.08 -15.60
C ARG A 150 24.49 -24.80 -15.44
N TYR A 151 25.31 -25.22 -16.42
CA TYR A 151 26.74 -24.94 -16.39
C TYR A 151 27.05 -23.44 -16.23
N PRO A 152 28.09 -23.06 -15.47
CA PRO A 152 28.41 -21.65 -15.23
C PRO A 152 28.74 -20.89 -16.53
N TRP A 153 29.47 -21.50 -17.47
CA TRP A 153 29.80 -20.89 -18.75
C TRP A 153 28.58 -20.71 -19.68
N ASP A 154 27.63 -21.66 -19.67
CA ASP A 154 26.36 -21.54 -20.39
C ASP A 154 25.50 -20.37 -19.86
N VAL A 155 25.54 -20.12 -18.54
CA VAL A 155 24.81 -19.03 -17.89
C VAL A 155 25.49 -17.68 -18.17
N GLU A 156 26.82 -17.60 -18.10
CA GLU A 156 27.60 -16.41 -18.48
C GLU A 156 27.32 -16.02 -19.94
N ASP A 157 27.48 -16.94 -20.90
CA ASP A 157 27.17 -16.73 -22.31
C ASP A 157 25.70 -16.29 -22.52
N SER A 158 24.76 -16.84 -21.74
CA SER A 158 23.35 -16.42 -21.80
C SER A 158 23.07 -15.03 -21.19
N ILE A 159 23.86 -14.57 -20.22
CA ILE A 159 23.72 -13.24 -19.60
C ILE A 159 24.43 -12.20 -20.47
N SER A 160 25.62 -12.51 -20.99
CA SER A 160 26.40 -11.66 -21.90
C SER A 160 25.63 -11.32 -23.19
N ARG A 161 24.71 -12.18 -23.64
CA ARG A 161 23.77 -11.88 -24.75
C ARG A 161 22.76 -10.77 -24.47
N LEU A 162 22.42 -10.50 -23.20
CA LEU A 162 21.44 -9.46 -22.82
C LEU A 162 21.98 -8.05 -23.05
N LYS A 163 23.32 -7.87 -23.05
CA LYS A 163 24.02 -6.59 -23.19
C LYS A 163 23.65 -5.52 -22.15
N GLU A 164 23.08 -5.94 -21.03
CA GLU A 164 22.75 -5.05 -19.92
C GLU A 164 23.98 -4.26 -19.43
N THR A 165 23.74 -3.03 -18.97
CA THR A 165 24.82 -2.09 -18.64
C THR A 165 25.69 -2.59 -17.49
N VAL A 166 25.15 -3.40 -16.57
CA VAL A 166 25.93 -3.99 -15.47
C VAL A 166 26.92 -5.04 -15.98
N PHE A 167 26.47 -5.99 -16.81
CA PHE A 167 27.28 -7.14 -17.24
C PHE A 167 28.27 -6.75 -18.35
N THR A 168 27.98 -5.69 -19.10
CA THR A 168 28.95 -5.11 -20.04
C THR A 168 30.08 -4.36 -19.34
N LYS A 169 29.84 -3.74 -18.18
CA LYS A 169 30.87 -3.12 -17.32
C LYS A 169 31.61 -4.14 -16.46
N HIS A 170 30.91 -5.13 -15.92
CA HIS A 170 31.40 -6.12 -14.95
C HIS A 170 31.07 -7.55 -15.42
N ARG A 171 31.84 -8.09 -16.37
CA ARG A 171 31.58 -9.43 -16.95
C ARG A 171 31.67 -10.57 -15.92
N ASP A 172 32.46 -10.39 -14.85
CA ASP A 172 32.66 -11.39 -13.80
C ASP A 172 31.44 -11.58 -12.88
N TYR A 173 30.51 -10.60 -12.83
CA TYR A 173 29.31 -10.68 -12.01
C TYR A 173 28.43 -11.88 -12.36
N ALA A 174 28.31 -12.25 -13.64
CA ALA A 174 27.47 -13.37 -14.08
C ALA A 174 27.83 -14.69 -13.37
N LEU A 175 29.13 -14.94 -13.17
CA LEU A 175 29.65 -16.14 -12.50
C LEU A 175 29.58 -16.03 -10.98
N LYS A 176 29.83 -14.84 -10.40
CA LYS A 176 29.66 -14.59 -8.97
C LYS A 176 28.21 -14.78 -8.53
N ILE A 177 27.25 -14.23 -9.27
CA ILE A 177 25.81 -14.39 -8.99
C ILE A 177 25.40 -15.86 -9.16
N TRP A 178 25.93 -16.57 -10.17
CA TRP A 178 25.72 -18.01 -10.33
C TRP A 178 26.22 -18.78 -9.10
N GLU A 179 27.40 -18.47 -8.57
CA GLU A 179 27.94 -19.09 -7.36
C GLU A 179 27.05 -18.78 -6.13
N TYR A 180 26.67 -17.51 -5.96
CA TYR A 180 25.80 -17.04 -4.86
C TYR A 180 24.46 -17.78 -4.81
N TYR A 181 23.73 -17.81 -5.94
CA TYR A 181 22.43 -18.46 -6.05
C TYR A 181 22.53 -19.97 -5.82
N ASN A 182 23.46 -20.66 -6.48
CA ASN A 182 23.57 -22.11 -6.36
C ASN A 182 24.02 -22.56 -4.96
N ARG A 183 24.81 -21.76 -4.24
CA ARG A 183 25.13 -22.01 -2.83
C ARG A 183 23.87 -22.02 -1.95
N LYS A 184 22.94 -21.08 -2.15
CA LYS A 184 21.64 -21.06 -1.43
C LYS A 184 20.80 -22.31 -1.74
N LEU A 185 20.77 -22.77 -3.00
CA LEU A 185 20.10 -24.03 -3.37
C LEU A 185 20.72 -25.23 -2.66
N ILE A 186 22.05 -25.32 -2.64
CA ILE A 186 22.81 -26.41 -2.00
C ILE A 186 22.53 -26.44 -0.49
N ASP A 187 22.58 -25.29 0.18
CA ASP A 187 22.41 -25.20 1.63
C ASP A 187 21.00 -25.63 2.06
N PHE A 188 19.96 -25.19 1.33
CA PHE A 188 18.59 -25.63 1.57
C PHE A 188 18.34 -27.10 1.18
N TYR A 189 19.01 -27.60 0.13
CA TYR A 189 18.91 -29.01 -0.26
C TYR A 189 19.43 -29.97 0.82
N LYS A 190 20.48 -29.58 1.55
CA LYS A 190 21.08 -30.39 2.62
C LYS A 190 20.11 -30.71 3.77
N SER A 191 19.11 -29.86 4.03
CA SER A 191 18.07 -30.09 5.04
C SER A 191 16.75 -30.64 4.48
N HIS A 192 16.42 -30.38 3.21
CA HIS A 192 15.08 -30.61 2.64
C HIS A 192 15.05 -31.51 1.39
N SER A 193 16.09 -32.31 1.17
CA SER A 193 16.27 -33.16 -0.03
C SER A 193 15.10 -34.10 -0.38
N ASP A 194 14.22 -34.45 0.57
CA ASP A 194 13.02 -35.28 0.33
C ASP A 194 11.89 -34.51 -0.40
N ARG A 195 11.88 -33.18 -0.29
CA ARG A 195 10.89 -32.28 -0.91
C ARG A 195 11.39 -31.59 -2.17
N ILE A 196 12.62 -31.85 -2.61
CA ILE A 196 13.26 -31.15 -3.73
C ILE A 196 13.68 -32.14 -4.82
N VAL A 197 13.41 -31.81 -6.09
CA VAL A 197 14.11 -32.42 -7.24
C VAL A 197 15.13 -31.41 -7.75
N LEU A 198 16.41 -31.77 -7.63
CA LEU A 198 17.54 -30.97 -8.13
C LEU A 198 18.04 -31.56 -9.45
N PHE A 199 18.07 -30.78 -10.53
CA PHE A 199 18.47 -31.30 -11.83
C PHE A 199 19.19 -30.27 -12.71
N ASN A 200 20.06 -30.79 -13.57
CA ASN A 200 20.74 -30.01 -14.59
C ASN A 200 19.90 -29.94 -15.89
N VAL A 201 19.70 -28.74 -16.43
CA VAL A 201 18.91 -28.56 -17.66
C VAL A 201 19.54 -29.25 -18.90
N ASN A 202 20.88 -29.32 -18.99
CA ASN A 202 21.59 -29.98 -20.09
C ASN A 202 21.46 -31.51 -20.01
N ALA A 203 21.28 -32.10 -18.81
CA ALA A 203 20.97 -33.52 -18.65
C ALA A 203 19.50 -33.80 -18.97
N TRP A 204 18.58 -32.98 -18.47
CA TRP A 204 17.15 -33.11 -18.76
C TRP A 204 16.84 -33.03 -20.27
N GLN A 205 17.58 -32.22 -21.03
CA GLN A 205 17.52 -32.21 -22.49
C GLN A 205 17.76 -33.60 -23.14
N LYS A 206 18.62 -34.44 -22.54
CA LYS A 206 18.92 -35.79 -23.03
C LYS A 206 17.83 -36.81 -22.68
N GLN A 207 17.10 -36.59 -21.58
CA GLN A 207 16.14 -37.53 -20.97
C GLN A 207 14.90 -36.78 -20.44
N PRO A 208 14.05 -36.21 -21.32
CA PRO A 208 12.99 -35.29 -20.91
C PRO A 208 11.91 -35.94 -20.03
N GLU A 209 11.64 -37.23 -20.23
CA GLU A 209 10.76 -38.07 -19.41
C GLU A 209 11.18 -38.19 -17.94
N MET A 210 12.48 -38.13 -17.63
CA MET A 210 13.00 -38.40 -16.28
C MET A 210 12.48 -37.41 -15.23
N LEU A 211 12.24 -36.14 -15.61
CA LEU A 211 11.69 -35.15 -14.69
C LEU A 211 10.26 -35.49 -14.25
N ILE A 212 9.42 -36.05 -15.14
CA ILE A 212 8.06 -36.49 -14.80
C ILE A 212 8.13 -37.65 -13.78
N GLU A 213 9.04 -38.59 -14.01
CA GLU A 213 9.25 -39.72 -13.11
C GLU A 213 9.73 -39.27 -11.73
N LEU A 214 10.67 -38.33 -11.66
CA LEU A 214 11.13 -37.74 -10.41
C LEU A 214 10.02 -36.96 -9.67
N MET A 215 9.23 -36.14 -10.37
CA MET A 215 8.09 -35.44 -9.76
C MET A 215 7.02 -36.41 -9.21
N ARG A 216 6.79 -37.53 -9.89
CA ARG A 216 5.82 -38.55 -9.48
C ARG A 216 6.35 -39.39 -8.31
N ASN A 217 7.59 -39.86 -8.39
CA ASN A 217 8.15 -40.85 -7.47
C ASN A 217 8.79 -40.21 -6.23
N LYS A 218 9.49 -39.07 -6.38
CA LYS A 218 10.14 -38.35 -5.28
C LYS A 218 9.20 -37.36 -4.62
N LEU A 219 8.53 -36.50 -5.40
CA LEU A 219 7.68 -35.42 -4.86
C LEU A 219 6.21 -35.82 -4.64
N ALA A 220 5.80 -37.01 -5.07
CA ALA A 220 4.42 -37.53 -4.99
C ALA A 220 3.36 -36.61 -5.65
N ILE A 221 3.71 -35.99 -6.79
CA ILE A 221 2.83 -35.09 -7.54
C ILE A 221 1.99 -35.88 -8.56
N GLU A 222 0.67 -35.73 -8.52
CA GLU A 222 -0.27 -36.44 -9.41
C GLU A 222 -0.37 -35.81 -10.81
N ILE A 223 0.63 -36.09 -11.64
CA ILE A 223 0.73 -35.63 -13.05
C ILE A 223 -0.07 -36.54 -14.00
N LYS A 224 -0.79 -35.94 -14.95
CA LYS A 224 -1.57 -36.65 -15.99
C LYS A 224 -0.65 -37.35 -17.00
N ASP A 225 -0.92 -38.63 -17.30
CA ASP A 225 -0.13 -39.54 -18.18
C ASP A 225 -0.10 -39.17 -19.69
N LYS A 226 -0.03 -37.89 -20.07
CA LYS A 226 0.01 -37.47 -21.50
C LYS A 226 1.33 -36.83 -21.94
N ALA A 227 2.16 -36.43 -20.99
CA ALA A 227 3.42 -35.76 -21.28
C ALA A 227 4.41 -36.70 -21.97
N SER A 228 4.97 -36.24 -23.09
CA SER A 228 5.88 -37.03 -23.93
C SER A 228 7.03 -36.16 -24.46
N ASP A 229 8.12 -36.80 -24.90
CA ASP A 229 9.25 -36.17 -25.61
C ASP A 229 8.79 -35.22 -26.75
N ARG A 230 7.65 -35.49 -27.37
CA ARG A 230 7.02 -34.62 -28.38
C ARG A 230 6.61 -33.24 -27.84
N GLU A 231 6.13 -33.16 -26.60
CA GLU A 231 5.71 -31.90 -25.97
C GLU A 231 6.93 -31.09 -25.53
N PHE A 232 7.94 -31.75 -24.93
CA PHE A 232 9.24 -31.14 -24.64
C PHE A 232 9.88 -30.53 -25.90
N LYS A 233 9.88 -31.26 -27.03
CA LYS A 233 10.38 -30.77 -28.33
C LYS A 233 9.62 -29.58 -28.93
N LEU A 234 8.40 -29.29 -28.49
CA LEU A 234 7.63 -28.10 -28.93
C LEU A 234 7.98 -26.85 -28.11
N ILE A 235 8.32 -27.01 -26.83
CA ILE A 235 8.73 -25.90 -25.95
C ILE A 235 10.23 -25.60 -26.01
N TYR A 236 11.07 -26.61 -26.22
CA TYR A 236 12.52 -26.48 -26.28
C TYR A 236 13.02 -25.70 -27.51
N ASP A 237 14.03 -24.83 -27.33
CA ASP A 237 14.68 -24.07 -28.40
C ASP A 237 16.19 -24.31 -28.41
N ARG A 238 16.68 -24.93 -29.49
CA ARG A 238 18.10 -25.25 -29.68
C ARG A 238 19.01 -24.03 -29.83
N GLN A 239 18.47 -22.86 -30.19
CA GLN A 239 19.28 -21.65 -30.38
C GLN A 239 19.62 -20.97 -29.03
N ILE A 240 18.76 -21.16 -28.01
CA ILE A 240 18.91 -20.59 -26.67
C ILE A 240 19.81 -21.47 -25.77
N PHE A 241 19.74 -22.78 -25.95
CA PHE A 241 20.47 -23.78 -25.15
C PHE A 241 21.71 -24.35 -25.88
N LYS A 242 22.56 -23.45 -26.41
CA LYS A 242 23.93 -23.81 -26.83
C LYS A 242 24.78 -24.09 -25.59
N SER A 243 25.71 -25.04 -25.70
CA SER A 243 26.66 -25.39 -24.63
C SER A 243 28.01 -25.79 -25.22
N LEU A 244 29.09 -25.41 -24.54
CA LEU A 244 30.46 -25.79 -24.89
C LEU A 244 30.77 -27.19 -24.35
N LYS A 245 31.54 -27.98 -25.11
CA LYS A 245 32.07 -29.28 -24.63
C LYS A 245 33.00 -29.03 -23.42
N TRP A 246 32.98 -29.91 -22.42
CA TRP A 246 33.77 -29.75 -21.18
C TRP A 246 35.28 -29.72 -21.42
N ASP A 247 35.74 -30.41 -22.46
CA ASP A 247 37.13 -30.48 -22.88
C ASP A 247 37.58 -29.29 -23.74
N SER A 248 36.69 -28.34 -24.04
CA SER A 248 37.02 -27.13 -24.80
C SER A 248 37.96 -26.19 -24.04
N PHE A 249 38.76 -25.46 -24.80
CA PHE A 249 39.72 -24.48 -24.30
C PHE A 249 39.09 -23.46 -23.35
N ALA A 250 37.92 -22.90 -23.71
CA ALA A 250 37.26 -21.87 -22.92
C ALA A 250 36.86 -22.38 -21.53
N VAL A 251 36.34 -23.61 -21.45
CA VAL A 251 35.98 -24.26 -20.18
C VAL A 251 37.23 -24.59 -19.35
N LYS A 252 38.29 -25.11 -19.97
CA LYS A 252 39.60 -25.36 -19.33
C LYS A 252 40.26 -24.08 -18.79
N TYR A 253 40.22 -23.00 -19.55
CA TYR A 253 40.73 -21.69 -19.13
C TYR A 253 39.96 -21.14 -17.94
N LEU A 254 38.62 -21.25 -17.97
CA LEU A 254 37.78 -20.87 -16.84
C LEU A 254 38.11 -21.72 -15.59
N TYR A 255 38.36 -23.03 -15.75
CA TYR A 255 38.78 -23.90 -14.65
C TYR A 255 40.12 -23.45 -14.03
N LYS A 256 41.15 -23.19 -14.84
CA LYS A 256 42.46 -22.71 -14.34
C LYS A 256 42.37 -21.32 -13.68
N LYS A 257 41.41 -20.47 -14.10
CA LYS A 257 41.21 -19.12 -13.57
C LYS A 257 40.29 -19.04 -12.36
N SER A 258 39.31 -19.94 -12.25
CA SER A 258 38.26 -19.89 -11.24
C SER A 258 37.74 -21.30 -10.91
N PRO A 259 38.58 -22.14 -10.27
CA PRO A 259 38.24 -23.53 -9.96
C PRO A 259 37.08 -23.66 -8.94
N GLN A 260 36.73 -22.60 -8.22
CA GLN A 260 35.61 -22.59 -7.27
C GLN A 260 34.27 -22.87 -7.96
N TYR A 261 34.02 -22.31 -9.15
CA TYR A 261 32.77 -22.54 -9.90
C TYR A 261 32.62 -24.01 -10.34
N PHE A 262 33.74 -24.68 -10.62
CA PHE A 262 33.75 -26.10 -10.99
C PHE A 262 33.61 -27.00 -9.77
N SER A 263 34.19 -26.59 -8.63
CA SER A 263 33.99 -27.26 -7.34
C SER A 263 32.52 -27.24 -6.93
N MET A 264 31.84 -26.09 -7.11
CA MET A 264 30.41 -25.95 -6.89
C MET A 264 29.57 -26.73 -7.90
N LEU A 265 29.95 -26.74 -9.19
CA LEU A 265 29.29 -27.57 -10.20
C LEU A 265 29.34 -29.06 -9.84
N GLN A 266 30.49 -29.54 -9.31
CA GLN A 266 30.59 -30.91 -8.79
C GLN A 266 29.75 -31.16 -7.53
N GLU A 267 29.57 -30.18 -6.65
CA GLU A 267 28.68 -30.32 -5.50
C GLU A 267 27.21 -30.42 -5.95
N LEU A 268 26.79 -29.59 -6.91
CA LEU A 268 25.48 -29.69 -7.55
C LEU A 268 25.27 -31.05 -8.22
N ASP A 269 26.20 -31.50 -9.08
CA ASP A 269 26.11 -32.80 -9.77
C ASP A 269 26.16 -34.00 -8.81
N ARG A 270 26.77 -33.86 -7.63
CA ARG A 270 26.75 -34.91 -6.60
C ARG A 270 25.41 -34.99 -5.85
N LEU A 271 24.73 -33.85 -5.71
CA LEU A 271 23.44 -33.75 -5.01
C LEU A 271 22.23 -33.94 -5.94
N ALA A 272 22.41 -33.75 -7.25
CA ALA A 272 21.33 -33.77 -8.22
C ALA A 272 20.71 -35.16 -8.43
N ASP A 273 19.38 -35.18 -8.51
CA ASP A 273 18.57 -36.33 -8.90
C ASP A 273 18.74 -36.67 -10.39
N LEU A 274 19.07 -35.66 -11.21
CA LEU A 274 19.43 -35.79 -12.61
C LEU A 274 20.66 -34.92 -12.91
N PRO A 275 21.88 -35.44 -12.68
CA PRO A 275 23.14 -34.71 -12.81
C PRO A 275 23.56 -34.52 -14.27
N SER A 276 24.46 -33.56 -14.52
CA SER A 276 24.94 -33.22 -15.86
C SER A 276 25.87 -34.28 -16.50
N GLU A 277 26.29 -35.28 -15.71
CA GLU A 277 27.36 -36.26 -15.96
C GLU A 277 28.78 -35.66 -15.87
N PHE A 278 28.92 -34.42 -15.37
CA PHE A 278 30.16 -33.67 -15.39
C PHE A 278 31.22 -34.28 -14.46
N SER A 279 32.42 -34.53 -15.00
CA SER A 279 33.58 -34.97 -14.23
C SER A 279 34.79 -34.04 -14.41
N LEU A 280 35.42 -33.65 -13.32
CA LEU A 280 36.72 -32.96 -13.36
C LEU A 280 37.81 -33.83 -14.02
N SER A 281 37.69 -35.16 -13.99
CA SER A 281 38.64 -36.05 -14.68
C SER A 281 38.61 -35.91 -16.21
N ALA A 282 37.60 -35.24 -16.79
CA ALA A 282 37.55 -34.89 -18.21
C ALA A 282 38.29 -33.57 -18.54
N ILE A 283 38.65 -32.78 -17.52
CA ILE A 283 39.35 -31.49 -17.64
C ILE A 283 40.80 -31.61 -17.15
N ASP A 284 41.02 -32.37 -16.08
CA ASP A 284 42.30 -32.47 -15.39
C ASP A 284 43.24 -33.49 -16.07
N TRP A 285 44.32 -32.99 -16.67
CA TRP A 285 45.19 -33.78 -17.55
C TRP A 285 46.51 -34.20 -16.90
N GLU A 286 46.94 -33.58 -15.80
CA GLU A 286 48.19 -33.94 -15.10
C GLU A 286 48.15 -35.37 -14.53
N ASN A 287 46.96 -35.90 -14.20
CA ASN A 287 46.77 -37.27 -13.71
C ASN A 287 46.27 -38.26 -14.77
N ASN A 288 46.04 -37.83 -16.02
CA ASN A 288 45.49 -38.68 -17.09
C ASN A 288 46.59 -39.23 -18.02
N SER A 289 47.80 -39.42 -17.49
CA SER A 289 48.84 -40.24 -18.11
C SER A 289 48.86 -41.63 -17.47
N GLU A 290 48.39 -42.62 -18.24
CA GLU A 290 48.40 -44.05 -17.95
C GLU A 290 47.62 -44.54 -16.69
N SER A 291 46.67 -45.46 -16.91
CA SER A 291 46.05 -46.37 -15.90
C SER A 291 44.69 -46.03 -15.26
N SER A 292 43.62 -45.80 -16.06
CA SER A 292 42.26 -46.21 -15.64
C SER A 292 41.22 -46.26 -16.78
N ILE A 293 41.30 -47.29 -17.64
CA ILE A 293 40.17 -47.75 -18.50
C ILE A 293 39.96 -49.26 -18.34
N VAL A 294 39.69 -49.72 -17.12
CA VAL A 294 38.98 -50.99 -16.84
C VAL A 294 38.24 -50.86 -15.51
N LEU A 295 37.08 -51.52 -15.38
CA LEU A 295 36.30 -51.76 -14.15
C LEU A 295 35.43 -50.60 -13.59
N ALA A 296 34.28 -50.38 -14.23
CA ALA A 296 33.10 -49.78 -13.59
C ALA A 296 31.77 -50.36 -14.11
N SER A 297 31.61 -51.69 -14.10
CA SER A 297 30.28 -52.34 -14.08
C SER A 297 30.38 -53.78 -13.56
N VAL A 298 29.24 -54.31 -13.07
CA VAL A 298 29.04 -55.65 -12.50
C VAL A 298 29.57 -55.88 -11.07
N SER A 299 28.69 -55.61 -10.10
CA SER A 299 28.52 -56.43 -8.89
C SER A 299 27.04 -56.83 -8.88
N SER A 300 26.60 -58.08 -8.94
CA SER A 300 26.74 -59.21 -8.00
C SER A 300 25.91 -60.41 -8.58
N PRO A 301 25.80 -61.59 -7.95
CA PRO A 301 26.84 -62.44 -7.36
C PRO A 301 26.79 -63.92 -7.85
N GLU A 302 27.79 -64.69 -7.43
CA GLU A 302 27.74 -66.14 -7.11
C GLU A 302 27.88 -67.26 -8.18
N ARG A 303 28.77 -68.21 -7.81
CA ARG A 303 28.91 -69.64 -8.20
C ARG A 303 29.52 -70.03 -9.55
N GLY A 304 30.54 -70.91 -9.44
CA GLY A 304 30.59 -72.09 -10.32
C GLY A 304 31.95 -72.48 -10.91
N THR A 305 32.87 -72.98 -10.07
CA THR A 305 33.81 -74.11 -10.35
C THR A 305 34.53 -74.27 -11.71
N SER A 306 35.83 -74.54 -11.58
CA SER A 306 36.69 -75.34 -12.48
C SER A 306 37.44 -74.61 -13.60
N SER A 307 38.74 -74.46 -13.33
CA SER A 307 39.83 -74.32 -14.31
C SER A 307 40.01 -75.60 -15.16
N GLU A 308 41.01 -75.59 -16.05
CA GLU A 308 41.55 -76.71 -16.83
C GLU A 308 40.85 -77.10 -18.16
N TYR A 309 40.50 -76.13 -18.99
CA TYR A 309 40.53 -76.26 -20.46
C TYR A 309 40.64 -74.86 -21.08
N LEU A 310 41.83 -74.46 -21.60
CA LEU A 310 42.06 -73.43 -22.65
C LEU A 310 43.52 -72.87 -22.77
N GLU A 311 44.53 -73.43 -22.10
CA GLU A 311 45.90 -72.85 -22.14
C GLU A 311 46.70 -73.05 -23.45
N SER A 312 46.18 -73.76 -24.46
CA SER A 312 46.93 -74.04 -25.70
C SER A 312 46.57 -73.16 -26.92
N ASN A 313 45.60 -72.26 -26.82
CA ASN A 313 45.15 -71.41 -27.95
C ASN A 313 45.40 -69.90 -27.77
N SER A 314 45.90 -69.45 -26.62
CA SER A 314 46.04 -68.02 -26.30
C SER A 314 47.16 -67.33 -27.09
N ALA A 315 48.32 -67.96 -27.26
CA ALA A 315 49.48 -67.32 -27.88
C ALA A 315 49.24 -66.89 -29.34
N GLN A 316 48.61 -67.75 -30.14
CA GLN A 316 48.42 -67.52 -31.59
C GLN A 316 47.20 -66.64 -31.89
N LEU A 317 46.17 -66.65 -31.03
CA LEU A 317 45.08 -65.66 -31.09
C LEU A 317 45.57 -64.29 -30.65
N ASN A 318 46.32 -64.18 -29.55
CA ASN A 318 46.75 -62.88 -29.02
C ASN A 318 47.66 -62.11 -29.99
N GLU A 319 48.54 -62.79 -30.74
CA GLU A 319 49.38 -62.13 -31.74
C GLU A 319 48.57 -61.69 -32.98
N THR A 320 47.56 -62.47 -33.38
CA THR A 320 46.66 -62.13 -34.49
C THR A 320 45.72 -60.97 -34.12
N VAL A 321 45.13 -61.01 -32.92
CA VAL A 321 44.25 -59.97 -32.37
C VAL A 321 45.05 -58.71 -32.04
N ALA A 322 46.29 -58.80 -31.54
CA ALA A 322 47.13 -57.62 -31.32
C ALA A 322 47.55 -56.95 -32.64
N ASN A 323 47.82 -57.72 -33.70
CA ASN A 323 48.10 -57.15 -35.02
C ASN A 323 46.84 -56.57 -35.69
N GLN A 324 45.66 -57.20 -35.53
CA GLN A 324 44.39 -56.61 -35.97
C GLN A 324 44.01 -55.38 -35.16
N MET A 325 44.22 -55.35 -33.85
CA MET A 325 43.97 -54.17 -33.01
C MET A 325 44.97 -53.04 -33.26
N ARG A 326 46.23 -53.33 -33.63
CA ARG A 326 47.15 -52.30 -34.14
C ARG A 326 46.67 -51.73 -35.48
N LEU A 327 46.28 -52.58 -36.42
CA LEU A 327 45.75 -52.15 -37.73
C LEU A 327 44.39 -51.42 -37.63
N LEU A 328 43.60 -51.66 -36.58
CA LEU A 328 42.37 -50.92 -36.30
C LEU A 328 42.67 -49.58 -35.59
N ASN A 329 43.52 -49.58 -34.55
CA ASN A 329 43.90 -48.34 -33.86
C ASN A 329 44.66 -47.34 -34.76
N ASP A 330 45.48 -47.82 -35.71
CA ASP A 330 46.14 -46.95 -36.70
C ASP A 330 45.14 -46.32 -37.70
N SER A 331 43.87 -46.77 -37.74
CA SER A 331 42.85 -46.29 -38.69
C SER A 331 41.80 -45.33 -38.10
N GLU A 332 41.69 -45.22 -36.77
CA GLU A 332 40.64 -44.41 -36.11
C GLU A 332 41.02 -42.96 -35.77
N ASN A 333 42.19 -42.46 -36.24
CA ASN A 333 42.56 -41.05 -36.02
C ASN A 333 43.51 -40.48 -37.09
N GLU A 334 43.23 -40.75 -38.39
CA GLU A 334 43.94 -40.08 -39.48
C GLU A 334 43.61 -38.58 -39.49
N ILE A 335 44.63 -37.73 -39.27
CA ILE A 335 44.49 -36.28 -39.34
C ILE A 335 44.25 -35.89 -40.81
N ALA A 336 43.01 -35.56 -41.15
CA ALA A 336 42.62 -35.18 -42.50
C ALA A 336 42.90 -33.70 -42.78
N VAL A 337 42.70 -32.81 -41.78
CA VAL A 337 42.84 -31.35 -41.93
C VAL A 337 43.89 -30.78 -40.98
N THR A 338 44.78 -29.93 -41.49
CA THR A 338 45.60 -29.07 -40.63
C THR A 338 45.00 -27.67 -40.60
N VAL A 339 44.59 -27.22 -39.42
CA VAL A 339 44.21 -25.83 -39.18
C VAL A 339 45.46 -25.02 -38.90
N VAL A 340 45.76 -24.02 -39.73
CA VAL A 340 46.96 -23.18 -39.64
C VAL A 340 46.55 -21.79 -39.14
N ILE A 341 46.94 -21.44 -37.92
CA ILE A 341 46.61 -20.18 -37.27
C ILE A 341 47.85 -19.26 -37.21
N PRO A 342 48.04 -18.34 -38.17
CA PRO A 342 49.09 -17.33 -38.06
C PRO A 342 48.74 -16.33 -36.96
N CYS A 343 49.69 -16.02 -36.08
CA CYS A 343 49.51 -15.09 -34.98
C CYS A 343 50.66 -14.07 -34.91
N TYR A 344 50.32 -12.79 -34.90
CA TYR A 344 51.23 -11.70 -34.59
C TYR A 344 50.48 -10.62 -33.80
N ASN A 345 50.76 -10.50 -32.50
CA ASN A 345 50.14 -9.53 -31.61
C ASN A 345 48.58 -9.59 -31.58
N GLN A 346 48.00 -10.80 -31.49
CA GLN A 346 46.54 -11.03 -31.47
C GLN A 346 46.08 -11.94 -30.31
N GLY A 347 46.73 -11.84 -29.15
CA GLY A 347 46.47 -12.64 -27.96
C GLY A 347 45.05 -12.53 -27.40
N GLU A 348 44.38 -11.40 -27.63
CA GLU A 348 42.97 -11.21 -27.25
C GLU A 348 42.04 -12.17 -27.99
N PHE A 349 42.32 -12.49 -29.26
CA PHE A 349 41.38 -13.17 -30.14
C PHE A 349 41.69 -14.65 -30.40
N ILE A 350 42.97 -15.04 -30.36
CA ILE A 350 43.41 -16.40 -30.72
C ILE A 350 42.71 -17.52 -29.94
N LEU A 351 42.28 -17.23 -28.71
CA LEU A 351 41.55 -18.18 -27.86
C LEU A 351 40.12 -18.43 -28.36
N GLU A 352 39.44 -17.42 -28.90
CA GLU A 352 38.16 -17.59 -29.59
C GLU A 352 38.34 -18.39 -30.88
N ALA A 353 39.40 -18.12 -31.65
CA ALA A 353 39.71 -18.83 -32.89
C ALA A 353 39.91 -20.34 -32.63
N ILE A 354 40.78 -20.69 -31.67
CA ILE A 354 41.03 -22.08 -31.27
C ILE A 354 39.76 -22.75 -30.73
N SER A 355 39.03 -22.07 -29.83
CA SER A 355 37.78 -22.61 -29.28
C SER A 355 36.70 -22.86 -30.35
N SER A 356 36.69 -22.08 -31.43
CA SER A 356 35.78 -22.30 -32.56
C SER A 356 36.10 -23.58 -33.32
N VAL A 357 37.38 -23.91 -33.50
CA VAL A 357 37.84 -25.18 -34.10
C VAL A 357 37.49 -26.36 -33.21
N GLU A 358 37.68 -26.24 -31.89
CA GLU A 358 37.34 -27.30 -30.94
C GLU A 358 35.83 -27.58 -30.81
N SER A 359 34.99 -26.64 -31.26
CA SER A 359 33.54 -26.82 -31.32
C SER A 359 33.09 -27.77 -32.44
N CYS A 360 33.97 -28.06 -33.42
CA CYS A 360 33.69 -29.01 -34.49
C CYS A 360 33.39 -30.43 -33.96
N GLN A 361 32.58 -31.18 -34.71
CA GLN A 361 32.01 -32.44 -34.21
C GLN A 361 33.07 -33.55 -34.12
N ASP A 362 33.90 -33.69 -35.16
CA ASP A 362 34.91 -34.76 -35.30
C ASP A 362 36.34 -34.23 -35.16
N ARG A 363 37.19 -34.90 -34.37
CA ARG A 363 38.62 -34.53 -34.18
C ARG A 363 39.54 -35.02 -35.33
N VAL A 364 39.07 -34.95 -36.57
CA VAL A 364 39.84 -35.30 -37.79
C VAL A 364 40.85 -34.21 -38.21
N TYR A 365 41.25 -33.36 -37.27
CA TYR A 365 42.09 -32.19 -37.52
C TYR A 365 43.21 -32.02 -36.48
N GLU A 366 44.24 -31.29 -36.86
CA GLU A 366 45.25 -30.73 -35.94
C GLU A 366 45.25 -29.20 -36.00
N ILE A 367 45.76 -28.55 -34.95
CA ILE A 367 45.92 -27.08 -34.91
C ILE A 367 47.42 -26.75 -34.82
N LEU A 368 47.93 -25.97 -35.77
CA LEU A 368 49.28 -25.41 -35.76
C LEU A 368 49.18 -23.89 -35.63
N VAL A 369 49.65 -23.34 -34.51
CA VAL A 369 49.75 -21.90 -34.30
C VAL A 369 51.14 -21.43 -34.71
N ILE A 370 51.22 -20.45 -35.59
CA ILE A 370 52.49 -19.91 -36.09
C ILE A 370 52.69 -18.52 -35.50
N ASN A 371 53.53 -18.41 -34.47
CA ASN A 371 53.87 -17.13 -33.87
C ASN A 371 54.93 -16.42 -34.73
N ASP A 372 54.51 -15.40 -35.47
CA ASP A 372 55.38 -14.62 -36.36
C ASP A 372 56.16 -13.55 -35.59
N CYS A 373 56.83 -13.97 -34.51
CA CYS A 373 57.60 -13.14 -33.58
C CYS A 373 56.77 -12.03 -32.90
N SER A 374 55.64 -12.39 -32.28
CA SER A 374 54.84 -11.46 -31.46
C SER A 374 55.69 -10.77 -30.38
N THR A 375 55.41 -9.49 -30.16
CA THR A 375 56.08 -8.62 -29.18
C THR A 375 55.13 -8.16 -28.06
N GLU A 376 53.83 -8.33 -28.25
CA GLU A 376 52.80 -7.91 -27.30
C GLU A 376 52.69 -8.88 -26.11
N LYS A 377 52.70 -8.31 -24.89
CA LYS A 377 52.78 -9.09 -23.65
C LYS A 377 51.57 -9.99 -23.40
N VAL A 378 50.39 -9.65 -23.92
CA VAL A 378 49.19 -10.48 -23.80
C VAL A 378 49.33 -11.69 -24.72
N THR A 379 49.64 -11.46 -25.99
CA THR A 379 49.93 -12.52 -26.97
C THR A 379 50.97 -13.50 -26.48
N LEU A 380 52.13 -13.04 -25.99
CA LEU A 380 53.18 -13.93 -25.48
C LEU A 380 52.69 -14.82 -24.34
N LYS A 381 52.00 -14.26 -23.33
CA LYS A 381 51.41 -15.05 -22.23
C LYS A 381 50.37 -16.06 -22.70
N VAL A 382 49.58 -15.72 -23.73
CA VAL A 382 48.56 -16.61 -24.29
C VAL A 382 49.21 -17.74 -25.08
N LEU A 383 50.28 -17.48 -25.83
CA LEU A 383 51.05 -18.49 -26.54
C LEU A 383 51.82 -19.42 -25.60
N ASP A 384 52.46 -18.87 -24.56
CA ASP A 384 53.07 -19.66 -23.48
C ASP A 384 52.03 -20.59 -22.83
N TYR A 385 50.83 -20.06 -22.52
CA TYR A 385 49.73 -20.84 -21.96
C TYR A 385 49.24 -21.95 -22.91
N LEU A 386 49.10 -21.67 -24.21
CA LEU A 386 48.73 -22.69 -25.20
C LEU A 386 49.83 -23.78 -25.30
N LYS A 387 51.10 -23.38 -25.26
CA LYS A 387 52.23 -24.31 -25.25
C LYS A 387 52.28 -25.20 -24.00
N GLU A 388 51.97 -24.64 -22.82
CA GLU A 388 51.80 -25.39 -21.56
C GLU A 388 50.69 -26.45 -21.67
N ASN A 389 49.63 -26.19 -22.45
CA ASN A 389 48.49 -27.10 -22.63
C ASN A 389 48.61 -27.99 -23.88
N GLY A 390 49.80 -28.13 -24.44
CA GLY A 390 50.09 -29.10 -25.51
C GLY A 390 49.72 -28.68 -26.94
N TYR A 391 49.33 -27.42 -27.18
CA TYR A 391 49.13 -26.92 -28.55
C TYR A 391 50.47 -26.77 -29.27
N CYS A 392 50.51 -27.06 -30.56
CA CYS A 392 51.71 -26.91 -31.37
C CYS A 392 51.94 -25.45 -31.74
N ILE A 393 52.81 -24.76 -31.00
CA ILE A 393 53.26 -23.40 -31.30
C ILE A 393 54.60 -23.45 -32.05
N ILE A 394 54.64 -22.84 -33.23
CA ILE A 394 55.84 -22.72 -34.07
C ILE A 394 56.31 -21.28 -34.03
N GLU A 395 57.52 -21.08 -33.52
CA GLU A 395 58.14 -19.76 -33.31
C GLU A 395 58.96 -19.32 -34.53
N HIS A 396 58.78 -18.06 -34.97
CA HIS A 396 59.71 -17.40 -35.89
C HIS A 396 60.73 -16.53 -35.14
N GLU A 397 61.99 -16.55 -35.59
CA GLU A 397 63.08 -15.74 -35.00
C GLU A 397 62.92 -14.22 -35.19
N ARG A 398 62.05 -13.81 -36.13
CA ARG A 398 61.70 -12.43 -36.47
C ARG A 398 60.37 -12.43 -37.21
N ASN A 399 59.68 -11.29 -37.31
CA ASN A 399 58.48 -11.18 -38.14
C ASN A 399 58.81 -11.40 -39.63
N LEU A 400 58.30 -12.51 -40.19
CA LEU A 400 58.47 -12.93 -41.57
C LEU A 400 57.29 -12.52 -42.45
N GLY A 401 56.11 -12.22 -41.89
CA GLY A 401 54.91 -11.77 -42.57
C GLY A 401 53.89 -12.90 -42.79
N LEU A 402 52.62 -12.53 -42.98
CA LEU A 402 51.48 -13.45 -43.00
C LEU A 402 51.63 -14.60 -44.00
N ALA A 403 52.12 -14.32 -45.21
CA ALA A 403 52.39 -15.33 -46.24
C ALA A 403 53.40 -16.39 -45.78
N GLU A 404 54.50 -16.00 -45.12
CA GLU A 404 55.52 -16.93 -44.63
C GLU A 404 55.06 -17.68 -43.38
N ALA A 405 54.24 -17.06 -42.52
CA ALA A 405 53.58 -17.73 -41.41
C ALA A 405 52.67 -18.86 -41.91
N ARG A 406 51.80 -18.59 -42.88
CA ARG A 406 50.95 -19.62 -43.50
C ARG A 406 51.78 -20.70 -44.21
N ASN A 407 52.79 -20.34 -45.00
CA ASN A 407 53.70 -21.30 -45.63
C ASN A 407 54.40 -22.21 -44.62
N THR A 408 54.83 -21.67 -43.48
CA THR A 408 55.47 -22.45 -42.42
C THR A 408 54.51 -23.46 -41.79
N GLY A 409 53.26 -23.07 -41.55
CA GLY A 409 52.21 -23.99 -41.10
C GLY A 409 51.91 -25.10 -42.12
N VAL A 410 51.68 -24.76 -43.39
CA VAL A 410 51.40 -25.75 -44.45
C VAL A 410 52.55 -26.72 -44.67
N LYS A 411 53.79 -26.25 -44.57
CA LYS A 411 55.00 -27.10 -44.65
C LYS A 411 55.13 -28.07 -43.49
N LYS A 412 54.48 -27.79 -42.35
CA LYS A 412 54.46 -28.62 -41.14
C LYS A 412 53.18 -29.45 -41.00
N ALA A 413 52.16 -29.15 -41.78
CA ALA A 413 50.89 -29.86 -41.84
C ALA A 413 51.04 -31.36 -42.14
N ARG A 414 50.38 -32.18 -41.33
CA ARG A 414 50.17 -33.62 -41.58
C ARG A 414 48.92 -33.89 -42.41
N GLY A 415 47.91 -33.01 -42.32
CA GLY A 415 46.64 -33.14 -43.04
C GLY A 415 46.78 -33.08 -44.56
N ARG A 416 45.92 -33.84 -45.25
CA ARG A 416 45.75 -33.78 -46.72
C ARG A 416 45.01 -32.53 -47.18
N TYR A 417 44.24 -31.92 -46.28
CA TYR A 417 43.61 -30.61 -46.44
C TYR A 417 44.19 -29.60 -45.45
N ILE A 418 44.13 -28.32 -45.83
CA ILE A 418 44.53 -27.18 -45.01
C ILE A 418 43.30 -26.29 -44.81
N LEU A 419 43.13 -25.81 -43.58
CA LEU A 419 42.24 -24.70 -43.24
C LEU A 419 43.09 -23.58 -42.62
N PRO A 420 43.48 -22.55 -43.36
CA PRO A 420 44.07 -21.36 -42.75
C PRO A 420 42.98 -20.63 -41.95
N LEU A 421 43.28 -20.23 -40.71
CA LEU A 421 42.34 -19.52 -39.85
C LEU A 421 43.08 -18.37 -39.19
N ASP A 422 42.85 -17.14 -39.65
CA ASP A 422 43.46 -15.96 -39.04
C ASP A 422 43.00 -15.81 -37.58
N SER A 423 43.92 -15.42 -36.68
CA SER A 423 43.72 -15.55 -35.23
C SER A 423 42.61 -14.67 -34.64
N ASP A 424 41.99 -13.77 -35.41
CA ASP A 424 40.82 -12.99 -35.02
C ASP A 424 39.47 -13.50 -35.57
N ASN A 425 39.48 -14.46 -36.50
CA ASN A 425 38.28 -15.09 -37.06
C ASN A 425 37.84 -16.36 -36.29
N LYS A 426 36.65 -16.88 -36.60
CA LYS A 426 36.11 -18.12 -36.03
C LYS A 426 35.49 -18.99 -37.11
N ILE A 427 35.49 -20.32 -36.95
CA ILE A 427 34.76 -21.25 -37.81
C ILE A 427 33.51 -21.80 -37.14
N ARG A 428 32.56 -22.32 -37.94
CA ARG A 428 31.34 -22.97 -37.44
C ARG A 428 31.51 -24.49 -37.38
N PRO A 429 30.79 -25.20 -36.48
CA PRO A 429 31.06 -26.61 -36.16
C PRO A 429 31.07 -27.55 -37.38
N GLU A 430 30.26 -27.25 -38.40
CA GLU A 430 30.08 -28.07 -39.60
C GLU A 430 31.11 -27.79 -40.71
N TYR A 431 31.92 -26.73 -40.61
CA TYR A 431 32.71 -26.24 -41.76
C TYR A 431 33.77 -27.24 -42.23
N ILE A 432 34.49 -27.85 -41.29
CA ILE A 432 35.54 -28.85 -41.56
C ILE A 432 34.92 -30.07 -42.27
N THR A 433 33.90 -30.68 -41.67
CA THR A 433 33.25 -31.90 -42.19
C THR A 433 32.64 -31.66 -43.58
N LYS A 434 31.88 -30.58 -43.78
CA LYS A 434 31.29 -30.26 -45.10
C LYS A 434 32.34 -30.02 -46.18
N SER A 435 33.43 -29.35 -45.84
CA SER A 435 34.51 -29.08 -46.81
C SER A 435 35.27 -30.35 -47.19
N MET A 436 35.51 -31.24 -46.22
CA MET A 436 36.08 -32.56 -46.48
C MET A 436 35.18 -33.40 -47.39
N GLU A 437 33.88 -33.49 -47.12
CA GLU A 437 32.93 -34.25 -47.96
C GLU A 437 32.97 -33.81 -49.44
N ILE A 438 33.03 -32.51 -49.71
CA ILE A 438 33.16 -31.97 -51.07
C ILE A 438 34.52 -32.32 -51.69
N LEU A 439 35.62 -32.20 -50.93
CA LEU A 439 36.97 -32.50 -51.41
C LEU A 439 37.26 -34.00 -51.55
N ASP A 440 36.62 -34.88 -50.79
CA ASP A 440 36.71 -36.33 -50.99
C ASP A 440 35.85 -36.77 -52.19
N LYS A 441 34.71 -36.11 -52.42
CA LYS A 441 33.77 -36.44 -53.51
C LYS A 441 34.20 -35.96 -54.90
N TYR A 442 34.85 -34.81 -55.01
CA TYR A 442 35.21 -34.17 -56.29
C TYR A 442 36.73 -33.93 -56.40
N PRO A 443 37.51 -34.89 -56.95
CA PRO A 443 38.97 -34.80 -57.04
C PRO A 443 39.52 -33.53 -57.71
N GLU A 444 38.79 -32.97 -58.68
CA GLU A 444 39.13 -31.76 -59.43
C GLU A 444 38.92 -30.45 -58.64
N VAL A 445 38.13 -30.49 -57.56
CA VAL A 445 37.98 -29.36 -56.64
C VAL A 445 39.21 -29.30 -55.75
N GLY A 446 39.92 -28.17 -55.81
CA GLY A 446 41.09 -27.87 -54.99
C GLY A 446 40.76 -27.02 -53.77
N VAL A 447 39.73 -26.18 -53.85
CA VAL A 447 39.37 -25.17 -52.83
C VAL A 447 37.85 -25.19 -52.58
N VAL A 448 37.44 -25.16 -51.32
CA VAL A 448 36.05 -25.06 -50.87
C VAL A 448 35.91 -23.86 -49.92
N TYR A 449 34.86 -23.08 -50.10
CA TYR A 449 34.56 -21.93 -49.25
C TYR A 449 33.05 -21.79 -49.01
N GLY A 450 32.69 -21.20 -47.87
CA GLY A 450 31.31 -20.84 -47.54
C GLY A 450 31.07 -19.34 -47.58
N ASP A 451 29.84 -18.96 -47.24
CA ASP A 451 29.52 -17.57 -46.86
C ASP A 451 30.02 -17.27 -45.44
N ALA A 452 30.10 -15.99 -45.08
CA ALA A 452 30.58 -15.54 -43.77
C ALA A 452 29.54 -14.68 -43.04
N GLU A 453 29.66 -14.54 -41.72
CA GLU A 453 28.95 -13.50 -40.96
C GLU A 453 29.95 -12.51 -40.37
N PHE A 454 29.75 -11.22 -40.63
CA PHE A 454 30.58 -10.18 -40.02
C PHE A 454 30.21 -10.00 -38.54
N PHE A 455 31.23 -9.86 -37.71
CA PHE A 455 31.09 -9.45 -36.32
C PHE A 455 32.23 -8.51 -35.89
N GLY A 456 32.15 -7.96 -34.68
CA GLY A 456 32.99 -6.82 -34.28
C GLY A 456 32.35 -5.50 -34.68
N GLU A 457 33.10 -4.62 -35.35
CA GLU A 457 32.65 -3.28 -35.74
C GLU A 457 31.54 -3.26 -36.82
N ARG A 458 31.41 -4.35 -37.59
CA ARG A 458 30.37 -4.51 -38.61
C ARG A 458 29.62 -5.82 -38.39
N LYS A 459 28.34 -5.84 -38.75
CA LYS A 459 27.46 -7.01 -38.71
C LYS A 459 26.82 -7.27 -40.07
N GLY A 460 26.28 -8.47 -40.25
CA GLY A 460 25.55 -8.89 -41.45
C GLY A 460 26.25 -10.02 -42.20
N ILE A 461 25.49 -10.71 -43.04
CA ILE A 461 25.96 -11.85 -43.83
C ILE A 461 26.76 -11.36 -45.03
N TRP A 462 27.92 -11.96 -45.25
CA TRP A 462 28.70 -11.87 -46.48
C TRP A 462 28.36 -13.05 -47.38
N GLU A 463 27.43 -12.84 -48.29
CA GLU A 463 27.18 -13.75 -49.40
C GLU A 463 28.36 -13.66 -50.39
N VAL A 464 29.20 -14.69 -50.40
CA VAL A 464 30.41 -14.78 -51.24
C VAL A 464 30.01 -15.13 -52.66
N GLY A 465 29.14 -16.14 -52.80
CA GLY A 465 28.62 -16.64 -54.07
C GLY A 465 29.60 -17.48 -54.89
N GLU A 466 29.08 -18.07 -55.96
CA GLU A 466 29.79 -18.97 -56.88
C GLU A 466 31.13 -18.44 -57.41
N PHE A 467 31.99 -19.38 -57.84
CA PHE A 467 33.31 -19.07 -58.37
C PHE A 467 33.25 -18.44 -59.77
N ASP A 468 33.80 -17.24 -59.90
CA ASP A 468 34.00 -16.56 -61.19
C ASP A 468 35.41 -15.96 -61.25
N ILE A 469 36.19 -16.38 -62.24
CA ILE A 469 37.58 -15.93 -62.43
C ILE A 469 37.71 -14.45 -62.80
N ASN A 470 36.72 -13.86 -63.46
CA ASN A 470 36.66 -12.45 -63.79
C ASN A 470 36.38 -11.62 -62.53
N LYS A 471 35.46 -12.09 -61.69
CA LYS A 471 35.15 -11.52 -60.37
C LYS A 471 36.37 -11.59 -59.45
N LEU A 472 37.05 -12.74 -59.39
CA LEU A 472 38.29 -12.91 -58.61
C LEU A 472 39.41 -12.01 -59.14
N ALA A 473 39.68 -11.97 -60.45
CA ALA A 473 40.67 -11.05 -61.01
C ALA A 473 40.28 -9.56 -60.81
N GLY A 474 38.99 -9.27 -60.71
CA GLY A 474 38.46 -7.95 -60.40
C GLY A 474 38.73 -7.51 -58.96
N ARG A 475 38.49 -8.40 -57.98
CA ARG A 475 38.61 -8.15 -56.54
C ARG A 475 38.84 -9.45 -55.76
N ASN A 476 39.59 -9.39 -54.66
CA ASN A 476 39.56 -10.49 -53.70
C ASN A 476 38.15 -10.58 -53.08
N TYR A 477 37.49 -11.73 -53.22
CA TYR A 477 36.18 -11.98 -52.62
C TYR A 477 36.05 -13.37 -51.98
N ILE A 478 37.07 -14.22 -52.12
CA ILE A 478 37.13 -15.51 -51.43
C ILE A 478 38.12 -15.31 -50.30
N ASP A 479 37.63 -15.41 -49.07
CA ASP A 479 38.45 -15.18 -47.89
C ASP A 479 39.64 -16.15 -47.81
N ALA A 480 40.68 -15.77 -47.07
CA ALA A 480 41.77 -16.67 -46.73
C ALA A 480 41.25 -17.99 -46.13
N CYS A 481 40.20 -17.95 -45.29
CA CYS A 481 39.59 -19.05 -44.55
C CYS A 481 38.93 -20.16 -45.42
N ALA A 482 39.22 -20.25 -46.70
CA ALA A 482 38.79 -21.36 -47.56
C ALA A 482 39.59 -22.65 -47.26
N VAL A 483 38.91 -23.79 -47.18
CA VAL A 483 39.56 -25.11 -47.01
C VAL A 483 40.09 -25.58 -48.36
N TYR A 484 41.35 -26.02 -48.43
CA TYR A 484 41.96 -26.46 -49.70
C TYR A 484 42.82 -27.72 -49.57
N ARG A 485 43.05 -28.41 -50.69
CA ARG A 485 43.99 -29.55 -50.75
C ARG A 485 45.42 -29.07 -50.57
N LYS A 486 46.22 -29.74 -49.74
CA LYS A 486 47.65 -29.44 -49.62
C LYS A 486 48.38 -29.46 -50.98
N GLN A 487 47.94 -30.30 -51.92
CA GLN A 487 48.44 -30.33 -53.32
C GLN A 487 48.32 -28.97 -54.05
N VAL A 488 47.27 -28.18 -53.80
CA VAL A 488 47.11 -26.83 -54.41
C VAL A 488 48.27 -25.93 -53.99
N TRP A 489 48.68 -25.99 -52.73
CA TRP A 489 49.84 -25.24 -52.23
C TRP A 489 51.15 -25.70 -52.87
N GLU A 490 51.32 -27.02 -53.05
CA GLU A 490 52.50 -27.59 -53.71
C GLU A 490 52.57 -27.20 -55.20
N ASP A 491 51.45 -27.25 -55.94
CA ASP A 491 51.36 -26.91 -57.36
C ASP A 491 51.60 -25.42 -57.63
N CYS A 492 51.13 -24.55 -56.72
CA CYS A 492 51.34 -23.10 -56.78
C CYS A 492 52.74 -22.68 -56.31
N GLY A 493 53.43 -23.51 -55.52
CA GLY A 493 54.69 -23.15 -54.87
C GLY A 493 54.53 -22.32 -53.59
N GLY A 494 53.33 -22.37 -52.98
CA GLY A 494 52.96 -21.67 -51.75
C GLY A 494 52.41 -20.25 -51.92
N TYR A 495 52.11 -19.60 -50.78
CA TYR A 495 51.75 -18.18 -50.72
C TYR A 495 52.95 -17.31 -51.09
N ASP A 496 52.75 -16.24 -51.87
CA ASP A 496 53.87 -15.40 -52.32
C ASP A 496 54.40 -14.48 -51.22
N THR A 497 55.64 -14.72 -50.81
CA THR A 497 56.33 -13.96 -49.76
C THR A 497 57.02 -12.69 -50.28
N LYS A 498 56.87 -12.39 -51.58
CA LYS A 498 57.38 -11.17 -52.24
C LYS A 498 56.31 -10.10 -52.42
N ILE A 499 55.09 -10.30 -51.90
CA ILE A 499 54.03 -9.27 -51.85
C ILE A 499 54.62 -7.97 -51.26
N PRO A 500 54.45 -6.81 -51.92
CA PRO A 500 55.05 -5.55 -51.49
C PRO A 500 54.83 -5.22 -50.01
N ASP A 501 55.93 -4.93 -49.34
CA ASP A 501 56.00 -4.48 -47.94
C ASP A 501 55.39 -5.44 -46.90
N LYS A 502 55.14 -6.71 -47.28
CA LYS A 502 54.45 -7.73 -46.47
C LYS A 502 53.06 -7.29 -45.97
N LEU A 503 52.38 -6.49 -46.78
CA LEU A 503 50.95 -6.21 -46.63
C LEU A 503 50.13 -7.46 -47.01
N GLY A 504 48.80 -7.33 -47.01
CA GLY A 504 47.88 -8.41 -47.38
C GLY A 504 47.75 -8.68 -48.88
N TYR A 505 46.77 -9.53 -49.22
CA TYR A 505 46.45 -10.07 -50.56
C TYR A 505 47.32 -11.25 -51.00
N GLU A 506 48.07 -11.87 -50.09
CA GLU A 506 48.72 -13.17 -50.31
C GLU A 506 47.71 -14.31 -50.55
N ASP A 507 46.52 -14.22 -49.96
CA ASP A 507 45.38 -15.10 -50.22
C ASP A 507 44.83 -14.91 -51.65
N TRP A 508 44.63 -13.66 -52.08
CA TRP A 508 44.13 -13.33 -53.41
C TRP A 508 45.06 -13.84 -54.52
N ASP A 509 46.37 -13.61 -54.34
CA ASP A 509 47.45 -14.12 -55.17
C ASP A 509 47.45 -15.66 -55.25
N PHE A 510 47.23 -16.32 -54.11
CA PHE A 510 47.17 -17.77 -54.01
C PHE A 510 45.94 -18.35 -54.74
N TRP A 511 44.76 -17.72 -54.61
CA TRP A 511 43.55 -18.13 -55.34
C TRP A 511 43.67 -17.93 -56.85
N LEU A 512 44.28 -16.84 -57.30
CA LEU A 512 44.58 -16.63 -58.73
C LEU A 512 45.58 -17.68 -59.23
N SER A 513 46.64 -17.95 -58.47
CA SER A 513 47.61 -19.01 -58.77
C SER A 513 46.95 -20.39 -58.90
N ALA A 514 46.05 -20.75 -57.99
CA ALA A 514 45.33 -22.02 -58.02
C ALA A 514 44.44 -22.14 -59.27
N ALA A 515 43.76 -21.05 -59.66
CA ALA A 515 42.96 -21.01 -60.88
C ALA A 515 43.81 -21.15 -62.16
N GLU A 516 45.01 -20.55 -62.21
CA GLU A 516 45.96 -20.72 -63.34
C GLU A 516 46.48 -22.16 -63.46
N LYS A 517 46.56 -22.91 -62.35
CA LYS A 517 46.87 -24.35 -62.33
C LYS A 517 45.69 -25.23 -62.75
N GLY A 518 44.50 -24.65 -62.92
CA GLY A 518 43.30 -25.34 -63.39
C GLY A 518 42.42 -25.96 -62.29
N TRP A 519 42.78 -25.78 -61.02
CA TRP A 519 41.99 -26.26 -59.88
C TRP A 519 40.58 -25.67 -59.89
N LYS A 520 39.58 -26.49 -59.51
CA LYS A 520 38.20 -26.02 -59.34
C LYS A 520 37.96 -25.53 -57.92
N PHE A 521 37.03 -24.59 -57.81
CA PHE A 521 36.56 -24.02 -56.57
C PHE A 521 35.10 -24.42 -56.38
N TYR A 522 34.66 -24.61 -55.14
CA TYR A 522 33.29 -24.98 -54.81
C TYR A 522 32.75 -24.05 -53.72
N HIS A 523 31.63 -23.38 -53.99
CA HIS A 523 30.91 -22.57 -53.00
C HIS A 523 29.88 -23.44 -52.27
N ILE A 524 29.86 -23.36 -50.94
CA ILE A 524 28.75 -23.84 -50.14
C ILE A 524 27.89 -22.62 -49.75
N PRO A 525 26.63 -22.51 -50.20
CA PRO A 525 25.75 -21.36 -49.94
C PRO A 525 25.16 -21.43 -48.52
N GLU A 526 26.05 -21.50 -47.54
CA GLU A 526 25.77 -21.50 -46.11
C GLU A 526 26.82 -20.64 -45.40
N VAL A 527 26.46 -20.00 -44.31
CA VAL A 527 27.43 -19.31 -43.46
C VAL A 527 28.22 -20.34 -42.67
N LEU A 528 29.53 -20.44 -42.95
CA LEU A 528 30.42 -21.47 -42.37
C LEU A 528 31.55 -20.91 -41.49
N PHE A 529 31.77 -19.59 -41.51
CA PHE A 529 32.73 -18.92 -40.62
C PHE A 529 32.26 -17.51 -40.24
N ASP A 530 32.80 -16.98 -39.15
CA ASP A 530 32.55 -15.61 -38.70
C ASP A 530 33.81 -14.77 -38.95
N TYR A 531 33.68 -13.65 -39.66
CA TYR A 531 34.77 -12.74 -40.01
C TYR A 531 34.76 -11.51 -39.08
N ARG A 532 35.86 -11.25 -38.36
CA ARG A 532 35.95 -10.09 -37.45
C ARG A 532 36.37 -8.83 -38.19
N VAL A 533 35.58 -7.77 -38.05
CA VAL A 533 35.91 -6.44 -38.57
C VAL A 533 36.48 -5.57 -37.44
N ARG A 534 37.69 -5.05 -37.67
CA ARG A 534 38.45 -4.17 -36.77
C ARG A 534 39.07 -3.00 -37.53
N ALA A 535 39.08 -1.81 -36.94
CA ALA A 535 39.63 -0.59 -37.52
C ALA A 535 41.15 -0.66 -37.74
N ASP A 536 41.87 -1.36 -36.85
CA ASP A 536 43.32 -1.52 -36.85
C ASP A 536 43.82 -2.75 -37.65
N SER A 537 42.93 -3.39 -38.43
CA SER A 537 43.26 -4.57 -39.25
C SER A 537 44.25 -4.26 -40.39
N MET A 538 45.06 -5.25 -40.78
CA MET A 538 45.99 -5.14 -41.92
C MET A 538 45.27 -4.74 -43.23
N VAL A 539 44.00 -5.10 -43.37
CA VAL A 539 43.15 -4.72 -44.51
C VAL A 539 42.97 -3.21 -44.62
N SER A 540 42.95 -2.45 -43.51
CA SER A 540 42.85 -0.99 -43.56
C SER A 540 44.10 -0.36 -44.21
N LEU A 541 45.29 -0.89 -43.91
CA LEU A 541 46.55 -0.49 -44.57
C LEU A 541 46.58 -0.84 -46.06
N CYS A 542 45.92 -1.95 -46.46
CA CYS A 542 45.80 -2.36 -47.86
C CYS A 542 44.82 -1.50 -48.68
N ARG A 543 43.88 -0.82 -48.00
CA ARG A 543 42.91 0.12 -48.61
C ARG A 543 43.44 1.55 -48.78
N ILE A 544 44.58 1.88 -48.17
CA ILE A 544 45.28 3.16 -48.45
C ILE A 544 45.57 3.21 -49.98
N PRO A 545 45.13 4.25 -50.72
CA PRO A 545 45.13 4.23 -52.20
C PRO A 545 46.49 3.90 -52.85
N GLU A 546 47.58 4.41 -52.29
CA GLU A 546 48.95 4.18 -52.77
C GLU A 546 49.43 2.73 -52.54
N ASN A 547 48.97 2.11 -51.44
CA ASN A 547 49.24 0.70 -51.14
C ASN A 547 48.37 -0.19 -52.01
N HIS A 548 47.07 0.09 -52.10
CA HIS A 548 46.13 -0.64 -52.95
C HIS A 548 46.61 -0.66 -54.40
N GLU A 549 47.01 0.49 -54.96
CA GLU A 549 47.52 0.53 -56.32
C GLU A 549 48.83 -0.27 -56.48
N ARG A 550 49.74 -0.22 -55.50
CA ARG A 550 50.99 -0.98 -55.53
C ARG A 550 50.75 -2.50 -55.51
N LEU A 551 49.87 -2.97 -54.63
CA LEU A 551 49.51 -4.39 -54.49
C LEU A 551 48.77 -4.90 -55.73
N VAL A 552 47.74 -4.18 -56.20
CA VAL A 552 46.98 -4.58 -57.41
C VAL A 552 47.89 -4.60 -58.64
N ARG A 553 48.82 -3.65 -58.80
CA ARG A 553 49.79 -3.70 -59.91
C ARG A 553 50.70 -4.93 -59.84
N TYR A 554 51.12 -5.35 -58.65
CA TYR A 554 51.94 -6.56 -58.46
C TYR A 554 51.18 -7.81 -58.91
N ILE A 555 49.96 -7.99 -58.38
CA ILE A 555 49.06 -9.12 -58.71
C ILE A 555 48.74 -9.14 -60.22
N CYS A 556 48.38 -7.99 -60.81
CA CYS A 556 48.16 -7.88 -62.26
C CYS A 556 49.38 -8.18 -63.12
N ALA A 557 50.59 -7.87 -62.65
CA ALA A 557 51.83 -8.15 -63.38
C ALA A 557 52.22 -9.63 -63.30
N LYS A 558 51.92 -10.30 -62.19
CA LYS A 558 52.18 -11.73 -61.98
C LYS A 558 51.18 -12.61 -62.76
N HIS A 559 49.88 -12.36 -62.61
CA HIS A 559 48.81 -13.14 -63.26
C HIS A 559 48.39 -12.56 -64.62
N LEU A 560 49.36 -12.03 -65.37
CA LEU A 560 49.13 -11.20 -66.54
C LEU A 560 48.27 -11.88 -67.62
N GLU A 561 48.33 -13.21 -67.76
CA GLU A 561 47.55 -13.96 -68.75
C GLU A 561 46.05 -14.05 -68.39
N ILE A 562 45.68 -14.13 -67.10
CA ILE A 562 44.27 -14.00 -66.68
C ILE A 562 43.74 -12.64 -67.11
N TYR A 563 44.48 -11.56 -66.82
CA TYR A 563 44.05 -10.19 -67.13
C TYR A 563 43.98 -9.90 -68.63
N LYS A 564 44.90 -10.46 -69.44
CA LYS A 564 44.84 -10.36 -70.91
C LYS A 564 43.63 -11.10 -71.48
N THR A 565 43.44 -12.36 -71.09
CA THR A 565 42.41 -13.23 -71.66
C THR A 565 41.00 -12.77 -71.31
N ASN A 566 40.81 -12.25 -70.09
CA ASN A 566 39.49 -11.91 -69.55
C ASN A 566 39.21 -10.40 -69.46
N PHE A 567 40.04 -9.55 -70.09
CA PHE A 567 40.03 -8.09 -69.89
C PHE A 567 38.64 -7.45 -69.99
N ALA A 568 37.85 -7.81 -71.01
CA ALA A 568 36.52 -7.24 -71.23
C ALA A 568 35.51 -7.59 -70.12
N ASN A 569 35.56 -8.82 -69.60
CA ASN A 569 34.67 -9.28 -68.54
C ASN A 569 35.06 -8.67 -67.19
N ILE A 570 36.37 -8.63 -66.88
CA ILE A 570 36.91 -7.96 -65.69
C ILE A 570 36.52 -6.46 -65.71
N LEU A 571 36.55 -5.83 -66.88
CA LEU A 571 36.13 -4.45 -67.07
C LEU A 571 34.63 -4.25 -66.79
N ALA A 572 33.78 -5.12 -67.33
CA ALA A 572 32.33 -5.07 -67.08
C ALA A 572 31.98 -5.28 -65.59
N GLU A 573 32.64 -6.23 -64.92
CA GLU A 573 32.40 -6.50 -63.49
C GLU A 573 32.81 -5.32 -62.60
N LYS A 574 33.97 -4.70 -62.86
CA LYS A 574 34.39 -3.48 -62.13
C LYS A 574 33.43 -2.31 -62.34
N ASP A 575 32.84 -2.19 -63.52
CA ASP A 575 31.87 -1.15 -63.83
C ASP A 575 30.52 -1.38 -63.12
N SER A 576 30.05 -2.64 -63.12
CA SER A 576 28.83 -3.04 -62.40
C SER A 576 28.97 -2.85 -60.88
N ALA A 577 30.13 -3.20 -60.31
CA ALA A 577 30.42 -3.04 -58.89
C ALA A 577 30.37 -1.58 -58.44
N LEU A 578 30.93 -0.66 -59.23
CA LEU A 578 30.86 0.78 -58.95
C LEU A 578 29.42 1.30 -59.00
N LEU A 579 28.66 0.95 -60.05
CA LEU A 579 27.29 1.44 -60.22
C LEU A 579 26.41 1.02 -59.03
N LYS A 580 26.61 -0.19 -58.50
CA LYS A 580 25.92 -0.67 -57.28
C LYS A 580 26.27 0.16 -56.05
N GLU A 581 27.54 0.50 -55.83
CA GLU A 581 27.94 1.36 -54.70
C GLU A 581 27.50 2.82 -54.86
N GLN A 582 27.42 3.35 -56.09
CA GLN A 582 26.83 4.67 -56.35
C GLN A 582 25.34 4.72 -56.00
N ILE A 583 24.56 3.74 -56.44
CA ILE A 583 23.13 3.61 -56.08
C ILE A 583 22.96 3.44 -54.56
N ARG A 584 23.84 2.66 -53.90
CA ARG A 584 23.84 2.50 -52.45
C ARG A 584 24.13 3.83 -51.72
N TYR A 585 25.12 4.59 -52.19
CA TYR A 585 25.47 5.91 -51.62
C TYR A 585 24.29 6.89 -51.69
N GLU A 586 23.62 6.98 -52.86
CA GLU A 586 22.42 7.82 -53.03
C GLU A 586 21.26 7.38 -52.10
N GLY A 587 21.09 6.07 -51.90
CA GLY A 587 20.11 5.52 -50.95
C GLY A 587 20.41 5.91 -49.50
N LEU A 588 21.68 5.81 -49.08
CA LEU A 588 22.14 6.17 -47.73
C LEU A 588 22.03 7.68 -47.47
N GLU A 589 22.31 8.54 -48.45
CA GLU A 589 22.09 10.00 -48.32
C GLU A 589 20.61 10.32 -48.06
N MET A 590 19.68 9.63 -48.75
CA MET A 590 18.25 9.82 -48.52
C MET A 590 17.79 9.28 -47.15
N GLU A 591 18.38 8.18 -46.66
CA GLU A 591 18.08 7.65 -45.33
C GLU A 591 18.63 8.54 -44.20
N LEU A 592 19.81 9.12 -44.40
CA LEU A 592 20.43 10.07 -43.47
C LEU A 592 19.51 11.27 -43.25
N ALA A 593 19.01 11.88 -44.33
CA ALA A 593 18.13 13.04 -44.27
C ALA A 593 16.81 12.74 -43.53
N LYS A 594 16.22 11.55 -43.74
CA LYS A 594 15.01 11.12 -43.00
C LYS A 594 15.26 10.94 -41.52
N THR A 595 16.39 10.31 -41.17
CA THR A 595 16.74 10.00 -39.77
C THR A 595 17.06 11.29 -38.99
N GLN A 596 17.69 12.27 -39.63
CA GLN A 596 17.92 13.60 -39.06
C GLN A 596 16.61 14.34 -38.77
N ALA A 597 15.65 14.35 -39.71
CA ALA A 597 14.35 14.99 -39.52
C ALA A 597 13.54 14.36 -38.36
N ALA A 598 13.56 13.03 -38.22
CA ALA A 598 12.91 12.34 -37.10
C ALA A 598 13.53 12.69 -35.73
N LEU A 599 14.85 12.92 -35.69
CA LEU A 599 15.55 13.31 -34.47
C LEU A 599 15.18 14.75 -34.03
N GLU A 600 15.08 15.68 -34.98
CA GLU A 600 14.64 17.07 -34.73
C GLU A 600 13.18 17.12 -34.23
N GLU A 601 12.28 16.33 -34.83
CA GLU A 601 10.89 16.23 -34.39
C GLU A 601 10.79 15.68 -32.96
N SER A 602 11.56 14.64 -32.64
CA SER A 602 11.63 14.04 -31.30
C SER A 602 12.12 15.06 -30.25
N GLN A 603 13.17 15.83 -30.57
CA GLN A 603 13.68 16.91 -29.70
C GLN A 603 12.65 18.02 -29.48
N SER A 604 11.93 18.45 -30.52
CA SER A 604 10.84 19.43 -30.43
C SER A 604 9.69 18.96 -29.52
N HIS A 605 9.40 17.66 -29.51
CA HIS A 605 8.35 17.08 -28.70
C HIS A 605 8.79 16.98 -27.22
N LEU A 606 10.04 16.60 -26.97
CA LEU A 606 10.59 16.48 -25.61
C LEU A 606 10.60 17.83 -24.88
N GLY A 607 10.95 18.92 -25.57
CA GLY A 607 10.86 20.28 -25.01
C GLY A 607 9.42 20.70 -24.64
N ARG A 608 8.39 20.24 -25.38
CA ARG A 608 6.99 20.52 -25.06
C ARG A 608 6.52 19.81 -23.79
N ILE A 609 6.92 18.54 -23.58
CA ILE A 609 6.55 17.80 -22.37
C ILE A 609 7.27 18.37 -21.15
N GLN A 610 8.53 18.80 -21.30
CA GLN A 610 9.28 19.41 -20.20
C GLN A 610 8.58 20.68 -19.66
N SER A 611 8.11 21.57 -20.54
CA SER A 611 7.32 22.74 -20.11
C SER A 611 5.99 22.36 -19.46
N ALA A 612 5.27 21.35 -19.98
CA ALA A 612 4.03 20.88 -19.38
C ALA A 612 4.24 20.25 -17.98
N TRP A 613 5.39 19.61 -17.76
CA TRP A 613 5.79 19.09 -16.45
C TRP A 613 6.09 20.22 -15.46
N GLU A 614 6.82 21.27 -15.89
CA GLU A 614 7.09 22.45 -15.07
C GLU A 614 5.78 23.16 -14.63
N GLU A 615 4.83 23.36 -15.55
CA GLU A 615 3.50 23.91 -15.22
C GLU A 615 2.72 23.02 -14.23
N SER A 616 2.81 21.69 -14.37
CA SER A 616 2.14 20.74 -13.49
C SER A 616 2.72 20.73 -12.07
N GLN A 617 4.05 20.85 -11.94
CA GLN A 617 4.72 20.99 -10.64
C GLN A 617 4.29 22.26 -9.92
N GLU A 618 4.20 23.40 -10.63
CA GLU A 618 3.79 24.67 -10.03
C GLU A 618 2.32 24.62 -9.54
N GLN A 619 1.43 23.94 -10.26
CA GLN A 619 0.05 23.72 -9.80
C GLN A 619 -0.01 22.84 -8.55
N LEU A 620 0.78 21.76 -8.50
CA LEU A 620 0.77 20.81 -7.38
C LEU A 620 1.25 21.50 -6.08
N GLN A 621 2.28 22.34 -6.18
CA GLN A 621 2.79 23.15 -5.07
C GLN A 621 1.76 24.17 -4.53
N ARG A 622 0.94 24.76 -5.42
CA ARG A 622 -0.17 25.64 -5.03
C ARG A 622 -1.29 24.88 -4.30
N ILE A 623 -1.66 23.68 -4.77
CA ILE A 623 -2.68 22.84 -4.11
C ILE A 623 -2.19 22.40 -2.72
N GLN A 624 -0.93 22.00 -2.60
CA GLN A 624 -0.33 21.59 -1.33
C GLN A 624 -0.32 22.72 -0.30
N SER A 625 0.02 23.95 -0.71
CA SER A 625 -0.02 25.12 0.18
C SER A 625 -1.46 25.47 0.62
N ALA A 626 -2.43 25.40 -0.29
CA ALA A 626 -3.84 25.62 0.04
C ALA A 626 -4.40 24.54 1.00
N TRP A 627 -3.90 23.30 0.89
CA TRP A 627 -4.27 22.23 1.81
C TRP A 627 -3.75 22.46 3.23
N GLU A 628 -2.49 22.88 3.39
CA GLU A 628 -1.92 23.21 4.70
C GLU A 628 -2.73 24.32 5.40
N GLU A 629 -3.11 25.37 4.67
CA GLU A 629 -3.97 26.45 5.18
C GLU A 629 -5.36 25.93 5.59
N ALA A 630 -5.98 25.09 4.77
CA ALA A 630 -7.26 24.45 5.08
C ALA A 630 -7.21 23.53 6.32
N GLN A 631 -6.10 22.82 6.57
CA GLN A 631 -5.93 22.02 7.79
C GLN A 631 -5.94 22.88 9.05
N TRP A 632 -5.28 24.05 9.02
CA TRP A 632 -5.30 25.00 10.13
C TRP A 632 -6.67 25.63 10.35
N ASP A 633 -7.44 25.87 9.28
CA ASP A 633 -8.83 26.32 9.38
C ASP A 633 -9.75 25.26 10.01
N ILE A 634 -9.63 23.99 9.62
CA ILE A 634 -10.40 22.87 10.21
C ILE A 634 -10.14 22.77 11.72
N LEU A 635 -8.87 22.74 12.14
CA LEU A 635 -8.49 22.68 13.56
C LEU A 635 -9.06 23.86 14.36
N ARG A 636 -9.01 25.07 13.79
CA ARG A 636 -9.54 26.29 14.41
C ARG A 636 -11.06 26.22 14.59
N ILE A 637 -11.79 25.74 13.57
CA ILE A 637 -13.25 25.66 13.59
C ILE A 637 -13.73 24.51 14.49
N GLN A 638 -13.00 23.38 14.53
CA GLN A 638 -13.27 22.29 15.48
C GLN A 638 -13.15 22.78 16.93
N GLY A 639 -12.06 23.47 17.30
CA GLY A 639 -11.90 24.03 18.65
C GLY A 639 -12.99 25.04 19.01
N ALA A 640 -13.40 25.90 18.07
CA ALA A 640 -14.51 26.83 18.27
C ALA A 640 -15.87 26.12 18.44
N TRP A 641 -16.09 25.01 17.73
CA TRP A 641 -17.31 24.21 17.82
C TRP A 641 -17.39 23.42 19.13
N GLU A 642 -16.28 22.81 19.59
CA GLU A 642 -16.20 22.15 20.90
C GLU A 642 -16.47 23.12 22.05
N GLN A 643 -15.88 24.32 21.99
CA GLN A 643 -16.16 25.39 22.95
C GLN A 643 -17.65 25.78 22.95
N ALA A 644 -18.24 26.01 21.77
CA ALA A 644 -19.65 26.34 21.64
C ALA A 644 -20.58 25.21 22.16
N GLN A 645 -20.23 23.93 21.95
CA GLN A 645 -20.98 22.81 22.53
C GLN A 645 -20.94 22.82 24.06
N SER A 646 -19.77 23.06 24.65
CA SER A 646 -19.62 23.17 26.11
C SER A 646 -20.46 24.34 26.66
N GLU A 647 -20.46 25.49 25.99
CA GLU A 647 -21.26 26.66 26.37
C GLU A 647 -22.77 26.39 26.28
N VAL A 648 -23.25 25.66 25.25
CA VAL A 648 -24.65 25.20 25.15
C VAL A 648 -25.02 24.27 26.31
N GLN A 649 -24.15 23.33 26.69
CA GLN A 649 -24.43 22.42 27.82
C GLN A 649 -24.53 23.17 29.15
N ILE A 650 -23.66 24.15 29.37
CA ILE A 650 -23.68 25.01 30.57
C ILE A 650 -24.96 25.87 30.60
N ALA A 651 -25.35 26.46 29.47
CA ALA A 651 -26.58 27.24 29.34
C ALA A 651 -27.84 26.38 29.58
N HIS A 652 -27.86 25.14 29.07
CA HIS A 652 -28.95 24.19 29.31
C HIS A 652 -29.12 23.85 30.80
N ALA A 653 -28.02 23.50 31.48
CA ALA A 653 -28.03 23.19 32.92
C ALA A 653 -28.45 24.40 33.77
N ALA A 654 -28.06 25.62 33.37
CA ALA A 654 -28.54 26.86 34.00
C ALA A 654 -30.06 27.05 33.78
N SER A 655 -30.56 26.79 32.58
CA SER A 655 -31.99 26.88 32.24
C SER A 655 -32.85 25.93 33.08
N GLU A 656 -32.46 24.66 33.20
CA GLU A 656 -33.16 23.67 34.03
C GLU A 656 -33.22 24.11 35.50
N LYS A 657 -32.11 24.65 36.03
CA LYS A 657 -32.06 25.17 37.40
C LYS A 657 -33.05 26.33 37.58
N THR A 658 -33.01 27.34 36.71
CA THR A 658 -33.91 28.51 36.80
C THR A 658 -35.38 28.09 36.64
N GLN A 659 -35.71 27.13 35.76
CA GLN A 659 -37.06 26.57 35.65
C GLN A 659 -37.53 25.82 36.90
N SER A 660 -36.61 25.24 37.68
CA SER A 660 -36.94 24.59 38.97
C SER A 660 -37.23 25.61 40.07
N GLU A 661 -36.50 26.72 40.08
CA GLU A 661 -36.71 27.85 41.01
C GLU A 661 -38.02 28.57 40.70
N LEU A 662 -38.32 28.80 39.42
CA LEU A 662 -39.56 29.45 38.98
C LEU A 662 -40.81 28.62 39.34
N ARG A 663 -40.75 27.27 39.21
CA ARG A 663 -41.80 26.36 39.70
C ARG A 663 -42.02 26.43 41.22
N ARG A 664 -40.95 26.61 42.01
CA ARG A 664 -41.06 26.79 43.46
C ARG A 664 -41.73 28.10 43.84
N ILE A 665 -41.37 29.20 43.17
CA ILE A 665 -41.97 30.52 43.41
C ILE A 665 -43.46 30.52 42.99
N GLN A 666 -43.80 29.82 41.89
CA GLN A 666 -45.21 29.65 41.49
C GLN A 666 -46.04 28.94 42.57
N SER A 667 -45.53 27.82 43.12
CA SER A 667 -46.23 27.09 44.19
C SER A 667 -46.44 27.96 45.43
N ALA A 668 -45.43 28.73 45.83
CA ALA A 668 -45.55 29.66 46.97
C ALA A 668 -46.56 30.79 46.70
N TRP A 669 -46.66 31.28 45.46
CA TRP A 669 -47.67 32.25 45.06
C TRP A 669 -49.10 31.69 45.16
N GLU A 670 -49.33 30.47 44.66
CA GLU A 670 -50.64 29.79 44.71
C GLU A 670 -51.10 29.52 46.17
N GLU A 671 -50.18 29.13 47.05
CA GLU A 671 -50.43 29.00 48.50
C GLU A 671 -50.78 30.35 49.14
N THR A 672 -50.04 31.42 48.80
CA THR A 672 -50.25 32.75 49.39
C THR A 672 -51.57 33.39 48.92
N GLN A 673 -51.96 33.21 47.65
CA GLN A 673 -53.28 33.65 47.16
C GLN A 673 -54.43 32.96 47.90
N SER A 674 -54.28 31.65 48.15
CA SER A 674 -55.26 30.88 48.94
C SER A 674 -55.40 31.42 50.37
N GLU A 675 -54.32 31.92 50.97
CA GLU A 675 -54.36 32.55 52.30
C GLU A 675 -54.98 33.95 52.27
N VAL A 676 -54.68 34.76 51.26
CA VAL A 676 -55.29 36.07 51.03
C VAL A 676 -56.82 35.97 50.94
N ASP A 677 -57.34 34.97 50.22
CA ASP A 677 -58.80 34.76 50.10
C ASP A 677 -59.45 34.24 51.40
N ARG A 678 -58.73 33.43 52.20
CA ARG A 678 -59.18 33.03 53.55
C ARG A 678 -59.28 34.23 54.48
N ILE A 679 -58.25 35.06 54.57
CA ILE A 679 -58.23 36.24 55.44
C ILE A 679 -59.28 37.27 54.99
N ARG A 680 -59.43 37.50 53.68
CA ARG A 680 -60.48 38.38 53.11
C ARG A 680 -61.89 37.95 53.51
N SER A 681 -62.14 36.63 53.55
CA SER A 681 -63.44 36.08 53.95
C SER A 681 -63.70 36.29 55.45
N ALA A 682 -62.73 35.95 56.31
CA ALA A 682 -62.82 36.15 57.75
C ALA A 682 -62.96 37.63 58.15
N TRP A 683 -62.27 38.53 57.45
CA TRP A 683 -62.39 39.99 57.63
C TRP A 683 -63.83 40.47 57.43
N LYS A 684 -64.49 40.00 56.35
CA LYS A 684 -65.86 40.39 56.02
C LYS A 684 -66.85 39.92 57.10
N GLU A 685 -66.75 38.66 57.52
CA GLU A 685 -67.60 38.11 58.59
C GLU A 685 -67.42 38.86 59.91
N SER A 686 -66.17 39.22 60.27
CA SER A 686 -65.87 39.97 61.49
C SER A 686 -66.41 41.41 61.43
N GLN A 687 -66.36 42.09 60.29
CA GLN A 687 -66.99 43.42 60.13
C GLN A 687 -68.50 43.38 60.32
N GLU A 688 -69.18 42.35 59.78
CA GLU A 688 -70.62 42.17 59.93
C GLU A 688 -71.00 41.92 61.41
N GLN A 689 -70.22 41.11 62.15
CA GLN A 689 -70.42 40.90 63.59
C GLN A 689 -70.18 42.14 64.46
N VAL A 690 -69.13 42.93 64.17
CA VAL A 690 -68.86 44.20 64.88
C VAL A 690 -69.99 45.21 64.66
N SER A 691 -70.56 45.27 63.45
CA SER A 691 -71.70 46.14 63.14
C SER A 691 -72.97 45.72 63.92
N LEU A 692 -73.25 44.42 63.94
CA LEU A 692 -74.42 43.85 64.63
C LEU A 692 -74.36 44.05 66.15
N THR A 693 -73.22 43.75 66.77
CA THR A 693 -73.02 43.92 68.22
C THR A 693 -73.09 45.39 68.65
N HIS A 694 -72.56 46.32 67.84
CA HIS A 694 -72.70 47.75 68.09
C HIS A 694 -74.16 48.21 68.09
N ALA A 695 -74.96 47.74 67.12
CA ALA A 695 -76.37 48.10 67.02
C ALA A 695 -77.19 47.59 68.22
N LEU A 696 -76.92 46.37 68.69
CA LEU A 696 -77.56 45.80 69.88
C LEU A 696 -77.20 46.59 71.15
N TRP A 697 -75.94 47.00 71.31
CA TRP A 697 -75.51 47.84 72.43
C TRP A 697 -76.20 49.21 72.44
N GLN A 698 -76.27 49.89 71.29
CA GLN A 698 -77.01 51.17 71.15
C GLN A 698 -78.48 51.04 71.55
N GLN A 699 -79.13 49.94 71.15
CA GLN A 699 -80.52 49.67 71.51
C GLN A 699 -80.68 49.46 73.02
N ALA A 700 -79.80 48.67 73.65
CA ALA A 700 -79.81 48.47 75.10
C ALA A 700 -79.61 49.78 75.89
N GLN A 701 -78.68 50.63 75.43
CA GLN A 701 -78.41 51.92 76.05
C GLN A 701 -79.65 52.85 76.04
N SER A 702 -80.38 52.88 74.91
CA SER A 702 -81.60 53.69 74.78
C SER A 702 -82.73 53.27 75.74
N GLU A 703 -82.77 51.98 76.10
CA GLU A 703 -83.76 51.43 77.04
C GLU A 703 -83.42 51.78 78.49
N VAL A 704 -82.13 51.79 78.86
CA VAL A 704 -81.65 52.27 80.18
C VAL A 704 -82.05 53.72 80.42
N ASP A 705 -81.86 54.60 79.43
CA ASP A 705 -82.21 56.03 79.54
C ASP A 705 -83.74 56.23 79.66
N ARG A 706 -84.53 55.39 79.00
CA ARG A 706 -86.00 55.41 79.08
C ARG A 706 -86.49 55.09 80.50
N ILE A 707 -85.97 54.03 81.12
CA ILE A 707 -86.36 53.59 82.47
C ILE A 707 -85.93 54.63 83.52
N ARG A 708 -84.75 55.23 83.37
CA ARG A 708 -84.29 56.32 84.25
C ARG A 708 -85.29 57.49 84.29
N SER A 709 -85.78 57.92 83.13
CA SER A 709 -86.72 59.05 83.04
C SER A 709 -88.09 58.80 83.70
N THR A 710 -88.46 57.54 83.91
CA THR A 710 -89.72 57.17 84.59
C THR A 710 -89.53 57.03 86.10
N TRP A 711 -88.37 56.54 86.56
CA TRP A 711 -87.99 56.54 87.97
C TRP A 711 -87.93 57.96 88.58
N GLU A 712 -87.31 58.91 87.86
CA GLU A 712 -87.16 60.31 88.32
C GLU A 712 -88.52 61.00 88.54
N LYS A 713 -89.59 60.61 87.81
CA LYS A 713 -90.95 61.17 87.99
C LYS A 713 -91.66 60.63 89.23
N SER A 714 -91.61 59.32 89.47
CA SER A 714 -92.31 58.71 90.60
C SER A 714 -91.71 59.06 91.97
N GLN A 715 -90.44 59.49 92.01
CA GLN A 715 -89.81 60.04 93.23
C GLN A 715 -90.43 61.38 93.68
N GLU A 716 -90.84 62.23 92.74
CA GLU A 716 -91.40 63.55 93.05
C GLU A 716 -92.83 63.46 93.60
N GLU A 717 -93.65 62.56 93.03
CA GLU A 717 -95.03 62.29 93.51
C GLU A 717 -95.05 61.79 94.97
N LEU A 718 -94.08 60.94 95.34
CA LEU A 718 -93.90 60.44 96.70
C LEU A 718 -93.64 61.58 97.72
N ARG A 719 -92.90 62.61 97.29
CA ARG A 719 -92.46 63.73 98.14
C ARG A 719 -93.60 64.67 98.49
N GLN A 720 -94.51 64.91 97.53
CA GLN A 720 -95.67 65.77 97.70
C GLN A 720 -96.71 65.16 98.66
N THR A 721 -96.84 63.82 98.67
CA THR A 721 -97.71 63.12 99.63
C THR A 721 -97.21 63.15 101.08
N HIS A 722 -95.92 63.42 101.36
CA HIS A 722 -95.42 63.59 102.75
C HIS A 722 -95.85 64.90 103.39
N ALA A 723 -95.68 66.01 102.66
CA ALA A 723 -95.94 67.34 103.20
C ALA A 723 -97.38 67.51 103.68
N ALA A 724 -98.35 66.86 103.03
CA ALA A 724 -99.77 66.91 103.38
C ALA A 724 -100.13 66.14 104.68
N TRP A 725 -99.30 65.19 105.12
CA TRP A 725 -99.57 64.41 106.33
C TRP A 725 -99.13 65.15 107.61
N GLU A 726 -97.98 65.82 107.58
CA GLU A 726 -97.43 66.53 108.75
C GLU A 726 -98.31 67.70 109.20
N GLU A 727 -98.86 68.49 108.27
CA GLU A 727 -99.70 69.66 108.58
C GLU A 727 -101.00 69.30 109.32
N SER A 728 -101.54 68.09 109.09
CA SER A 728 -102.78 67.61 109.73
C SER A 728 -102.59 67.22 111.19
N GLN A 729 -101.40 66.77 111.60
CA GLN A 729 -101.12 66.37 112.98
C GLN A 729 -101.10 67.55 113.96
N GLN A 730 -100.52 68.68 113.54
CA GLN A 730 -100.24 69.80 114.44
C GLN A 730 -101.52 70.50 114.93
N LYS A 731 -102.57 70.58 114.09
CA LYS A 731 -103.88 71.16 114.45
C LYS A 731 -104.63 70.38 115.53
N SER A 732 -104.40 69.07 115.67
CA SER A 732 -105.12 68.22 116.64
C SER A 732 -104.65 68.43 118.09
N GLN A 733 -103.45 68.96 118.30
CA GLN A 733 -102.90 69.11 119.66
C GLN A 733 -103.45 70.33 120.40
N GLU A 734 -103.68 71.45 119.70
CA GLU A 734 -104.09 72.72 120.33
C GLU A 734 -105.54 72.69 120.89
N GLN A 735 -106.46 71.97 120.26
CA GLN A 735 -107.85 71.85 120.76
C GLN A 735 -107.96 71.07 122.08
N THR A 736 -107.01 70.17 122.36
CA THR A 736 -107.10 69.24 123.52
C THR A 736 -106.86 69.95 124.86
N GLN A 737 -106.03 70.99 124.91
CA GLN A 737 -105.69 71.69 126.16
C GLN A 737 -106.80 72.63 126.67
N SER A 738 -107.68 73.11 125.79
CA SER A 738 -108.79 74.01 126.18
C SER A 738 -109.85 73.29 127.04
N ILE A 739 -110.20 72.05 126.66
CA ILE A 739 -111.29 71.27 127.27
C ILE A 739 -110.93 70.81 128.69
N GLN A 740 -109.66 70.47 128.94
CA GLN A 740 -109.16 69.99 130.24
C GLN A 740 -109.49 70.95 131.40
N THR A 741 -109.33 72.27 131.17
CA THR A 741 -109.43 73.30 132.21
C THR A 741 -110.88 73.57 132.66
N ALA A 742 -111.87 73.22 131.84
CA ALA A 742 -113.30 73.36 132.19
C ALA A 742 -113.81 72.21 133.08
N TRP A 743 -113.20 71.03 132.96
CA TRP A 743 -113.58 69.81 133.67
C TRP A 743 -113.30 69.90 135.18
N GLU A 744 -112.14 70.43 135.56
CA GLU A 744 -111.65 70.45 136.94
C GLU A 744 -112.49 71.33 137.88
N ARG A 745 -113.08 72.42 137.37
CA ARG A 745 -113.97 73.30 138.16
C ARG A 745 -115.31 72.66 138.54
N SER A 746 -115.77 71.64 137.81
CA SER A 746 -117.05 70.97 138.11
C SER A 746 -116.93 69.88 139.18
N GLN A 747 -115.71 69.37 139.46
CA GLN A 747 -115.50 68.24 140.37
C GLN A 747 -115.50 68.64 141.87
N GLN A 748 -115.15 69.88 142.23
CA GLN A 748 -115.02 70.27 143.65
C GLN A 748 -116.33 70.62 144.38
N GLN A 749 -117.47 70.64 143.71
CA GLN A 749 -118.76 71.04 144.34
C GLN A 749 -119.60 69.86 144.86
N LEU A 750 -119.23 68.60 144.60
CA LEU A 750 -120.12 67.44 144.77
C LEU A 750 -119.50 66.21 145.47
N GLN A 751 -118.73 66.42 146.54
CA GLN A 751 -118.55 65.41 147.60
C GLN A 751 -118.61 66.03 149.01
N LEU A 752 -119.34 65.37 149.92
CA LEU A 752 -119.37 65.55 151.39
C LEU A 752 -120.10 66.77 152.00
N THR A 753 -121.44 66.71 151.96
CA THR A 753 -122.32 67.29 153.01
C THR A 753 -123.42 66.31 153.43
N HIS A 754 -123.14 65.35 154.33
CA HIS A 754 -124.18 64.74 155.18
C HIS A 754 -123.66 64.02 156.45
N SER A 755 -124.53 63.97 157.48
CA SER A 755 -124.47 63.13 158.70
C SER A 755 -123.58 63.50 159.90
N GLU A 756 -123.77 64.70 160.44
CA GLU A 756 -124.07 64.86 161.88
C GLU A 756 -125.35 65.71 162.04
N TRP A 757 -126.49 65.10 161.71
CA TRP A 757 -127.82 65.64 161.97
C TRP A 757 -128.74 64.49 162.40
N GLU A 758 -128.91 64.27 163.71
CA GLU A 758 -130.13 63.65 164.24
C GLU A 758 -130.35 63.85 165.76
N GLN A 759 -129.75 64.88 166.39
CA GLN A 759 -129.98 65.15 167.82
C GLN A 759 -130.34 66.58 168.27
N ALA A 760 -130.36 67.62 167.41
CA ALA A 760 -130.86 68.94 167.82
C ALA A 760 -131.41 69.83 166.66
N GLN A 761 -132.74 69.94 166.58
CA GLN A 761 -133.53 71.10 166.07
C GLN A 761 -132.91 72.05 164.99
N GLN A 762 -133.01 71.80 163.65
CA GLN A 762 -132.95 72.90 162.63
C GLN A 762 -133.27 72.73 161.09
N GLN A 763 -133.46 71.56 160.46
CA GLN A 763 -133.38 71.40 158.95
C GLN A 763 -134.65 70.76 158.30
N VAL A 764 -134.92 70.67 156.96
CA VAL A 764 -134.27 71.10 155.66
C VAL A 764 -135.33 71.13 154.51
N GLN A 765 -135.17 71.90 153.39
CA GLN A 765 -135.87 71.59 152.09
C GLN A 765 -135.43 72.28 150.74
N SER A 766 -134.19 72.72 150.52
CA SER A 766 -133.84 73.59 149.36
C SER A 766 -132.98 72.99 148.21
N ILE A 767 -132.84 71.66 148.09
CA ILE A 767 -131.78 71.04 147.26
C ILE A 767 -132.22 70.61 145.83
N GLN A 768 -133.53 70.42 145.58
CA GLN A 768 -134.02 69.72 144.37
C GLN A 768 -133.63 70.36 143.01
N THR A 769 -133.62 71.70 142.92
CA THR A 769 -133.69 72.41 141.61
C THR A 769 -132.34 72.67 140.93
N ALA A 770 -131.21 72.34 141.56
CA ALA A 770 -129.88 72.62 141.02
C ALA A 770 -129.36 71.54 140.05
N TRP A 771 -129.91 70.33 140.10
CA TRP A 771 -129.36 69.13 139.45
C TRP A 771 -129.54 69.10 137.92
N GLU A 772 -130.67 69.57 137.40
CA GLU A 772 -131.07 69.33 136.01
C GLU A 772 -130.28 70.16 134.97
N ARG A 773 -129.73 71.32 135.35
CA ARG A 773 -128.97 72.19 134.42
C ARG A 773 -127.58 71.67 134.06
N SER A 774 -127.01 70.75 134.83
CA SER A 774 -125.64 70.28 134.61
C SER A 774 -125.54 69.18 133.53
N GLN A 775 -126.63 68.45 133.27
CA GLN A 775 -126.65 67.31 132.34
C GLN A 775 -126.57 67.72 130.85
N GLN A 776 -127.12 68.87 130.45
CA GLN A 776 -127.19 69.25 129.03
C GLN A 776 -125.85 69.68 128.41
N GLN A 777 -124.87 70.16 129.20
CA GLN A 777 -123.61 70.68 128.67
C GLN A 777 -122.63 69.58 128.22
N VAL A 778 -122.79 68.35 128.72
CA VAL A 778 -121.84 67.24 128.51
C VAL A 778 -122.00 66.55 127.15
N GLN A 779 -123.19 66.60 126.54
CA GLN A 779 -123.44 65.91 125.26
C GLN A 779 -122.88 66.64 124.02
N LEU A 780 -122.71 67.96 124.08
CA LEU A 780 -122.26 68.77 122.94
C LEU A 780 -120.75 68.66 122.65
N THR A 781 -119.93 68.37 123.66
CA THR A 781 -118.46 68.27 123.53
C THR A 781 -117.94 66.92 123.04
N HIS A 782 -118.79 65.90 122.91
CA HIS A 782 -118.35 64.57 122.47
C HIS A 782 -118.31 64.42 120.94
N SER A 783 -119.26 65.02 120.21
CA SER A 783 -119.38 64.82 118.75
C SER A 783 -118.31 65.52 117.90
N GLU A 784 -117.68 66.57 118.42
CA GLU A 784 -116.62 67.30 117.69
C GLU A 784 -115.29 66.52 117.67
N TRP A 785 -115.06 65.60 118.63
CA TRP A 785 -113.83 64.82 118.74
C TRP A 785 -113.77 63.66 117.73
N GLU A 786 -114.89 63.01 117.43
CA GLU A 786 -114.93 61.86 116.51
C GLU A 786 -114.64 62.24 115.05
N GLN A 787 -115.03 63.44 114.60
CA GLN A 787 -114.81 63.86 113.21
C GLN A 787 -113.34 64.12 112.88
N ALA A 788 -112.53 64.54 113.85
CA ALA A 788 -111.10 64.80 113.65
C ALA A 788 -110.28 63.50 113.44
N GLN A 789 -110.66 62.41 114.11
CA GLN A 789 -109.97 61.11 114.00
C GLN A 789 -110.03 60.49 112.60
N GLN A 790 -111.16 60.64 111.87
CA GLN A 790 -111.36 59.96 110.59
C GLN A 790 -110.52 60.53 109.42
N GLN A 791 -110.14 61.81 109.45
CA GLN A 791 -109.37 62.39 108.34
C GLN A 791 -107.92 61.86 108.28
N VAL A 792 -107.29 61.64 109.44
CA VAL A 792 -105.88 61.24 109.55
C VAL A 792 -105.61 59.84 108.95
N GLN A 793 -106.55 58.89 109.09
CA GLN A 793 -106.38 57.52 108.58
C GLN A 793 -106.36 57.41 107.04
N SER A 794 -107.07 58.30 106.33
CA SER A 794 -107.18 58.19 104.86
C SER A 794 -105.88 58.57 104.14
N ILE A 795 -105.18 59.59 104.63
CA ILE A 795 -103.91 60.08 104.05
C ILE A 795 -102.80 59.02 104.22
N GLN A 796 -102.74 58.34 105.37
CA GLN A 796 -101.73 57.32 105.65
C GLN A 796 -101.81 56.12 104.68
N THR A 797 -103.00 55.75 104.22
CA THR A 797 -103.17 54.60 103.28
C THR A 797 -102.71 54.93 101.85
N ALA A 798 -102.70 56.21 101.47
CA ALA A 798 -102.23 56.64 100.14
C ALA A 798 -100.70 56.59 100.02
N TRP A 799 -100.00 56.91 101.11
CA TRP A 799 -98.53 56.86 101.21
C TRP A 799 -97.95 55.49 100.82
N GLU A 800 -98.47 54.43 101.44
CA GLU A 800 -97.87 53.09 101.41
C GLU A 800 -97.89 52.46 100.02
N ARG A 801 -98.85 52.85 99.17
CA ARG A 801 -98.93 52.40 97.77
C ARG A 801 -97.85 53.02 96.90
N SER A 802 -97.59 54.32 97.06
CA SER A 802 -96.58 55.03 96.28
C SER A 802 -95.16 54.53 96.58
N GLN A 803 -94.88 54.12 97.82
CA GLN A 803 -93.60 53.49 98.22
C GLN A 803 -93.31 52.20 97.41
N GLN A 804 -94.29 51.31 97.27
CA GLN A 804 -94.09 50.02 96.57
C GLN A 804 -93.81 50.21 95.07
N GLN A 805 -94.44 51.21 94.45
CA GLN A 805 -94.29 51.47 93.01
C GLN A 805 -92.86 51.90 92.65
N VAL A 806 -92.24 52.76 93.47
CA VAL A 806 -90.85 53.23 93.29
C VAL A 806 -89.84 52.08 93.36
N GLN A 807 -90.00 51.13 94.28
CA GLN A 807 -89.11 49.96 94.39
C GLN A 807 -89.14 49.09 93.13
N SER A 808 -90.32 48.87 92.54
CA SER A 808 -90.45 48.01 91.35
C SER A 808 -89.70 48.55 90.12
N ILE A 809 -89.67 49.87 89.96
CA ILE A 809 -88.99 50.55 88.84
C ILE A 809 -87.46 50.48 89.03
N GLN A 810 -86.97 50.56 90.27
CA GLN A 810 -85.54 50.47 90.56
C GLN A 810 -84.95 49.11 90.15
N THR A 811 -85.59 47.99 90.49
CA THR A 811 -85.10 46.65 90.14
C THR A 811 -85.05 46.42 88.61
N ALA A 812 -86.01 46.97 87.87
CA ALA A 812 -86.00 46.89 86.40
C ALA A 812 -84.86 47.69 85.77
N TRP A 813 -84.47 48.82 86.36
CA TRP A 813 -83.34 49.64 85.90
C TRP A 813 -82.00 48.92 86.09
N GLU A 814 -81.78 48.31 87.26
CA GLU A 814 -80.55 47.58 87.60
C GLU A 814 -80.31 46.40 86.64
N GLN A 815 -81.35 45.59 86.36
CA GLN A 815 -81.26 44.48 85.39
C GLN A 815 -80.98 44.95 83.95
N THR A 816 -81.54 46.10 83.55
CA THR A 816 -81.32 46.62 82.19
C THR A 816 -79.90 47.18 82.01
N GLN A 817 -79.28 47.72 83.07
CA GLN A 817 -77.88 48.13 83.02
C GLN A 817 -76.91 46.95 82.88
N GLU A 818 -77.15 45.85 83.59
CA GLU A 818 -76.28 44.65 83.51
C GLU A 818 -76.27 44.08 82.07
N GLN A 819 -77.43 44.01 81.42
CA GLN A 819 -77.55 43.58 80.01
C GLN A 819 -76.83 44.52 79.03
N ALA A 820 -76.82 45.83 79.28
CA ALA A 820 -76.08 46.82 78.48
C ALA A 820 -74.55 46.68 78.65
N GLN A 821 -74.06 46.29 79.84
CA GLN A 821 -72.62 46.05 80.07
C GLN A 821 -72.11 44.77 79.41
N LEU A 822 -72.93 43.70 79.41
CA LEU A 822 -72.61 42.45 78.73
C LEU A 822 -72.49 42.66 77.20
N THR A 823 -73.49 43.32 76.60
CA THR A 823 -73.46 43.64 75.15
C THR A 823 -72.31 44.57 74.76
N HIS A 824 -71.90 45.50 75.64
CA HIS A 824 -70.69 46.31 75.42
C HIS A 824 -69.42 45.45 75.37
N SER A 825 -69.28 44.51 76.32
CA SER A 825 -68.12 43.60 76.39
C SER A 825 -68.03 42.66 75.19
N GLU A 826 -69.16 42.25 74.62
CA GLU A 826 -69.21 41.44 73.38
C GLU A 826 -68.81 42.25 72.15
N TRP A 827 -69.19 43.53 72.08
CA TRP A 827 -68.74 44.45 71.03
C TRP A 827 -67.23 44.70 71.11
N GLU A 828 -66.66 44.95 72.30
CA GLU A 828 -65.21 45.11 72.48
C GLU A 828 -64.41 43.87 72.05
N ARG A 829 -64.89 42.67 72.38
CA ARG A 829 -64.26 41.41 71.92
C ARG A 829 -64.30 41.28 70.40
N SER A 830 -65.43 41.64 69.77
CA SER A 830 -65.59 41.62 68.32
C SER A 830 -64.60 42.59 67.64
N GLN A 831 -64.40 43.79 68.21
CA GLN A 831 -63.39 44.76 67.75
C GLN A 831 -61.96 44.22 67.85
N GLN A 832 -61.62 43.54 68.96
CA GLN A 832 -60.30 42.93 69.13
C GLN A 832 -60.02 41.82 68.10
N GLN A 833 -61.03 41.01 67.77
CA GLN A 833 -60.93 39.99 66.72
C GLN A 833 -60.72 40.61 65.33
N LEU A 834 -61.47 41.68 65.00
CA LEU A 834 -61.28 42.40 63.75
C LEU A 834 -59.85 42.97 63.63
N HIS A 835 -59.33 43.55 64.71
CA HIS A 835 -57.95 44.06 64.73
C HIS A 835 -56.89 42.95 64.59
N GLN A 836 -57.11 41.76 65.15
CA GLN A 836 -56.23 40.61 64.93
C GLN A 836 -56.20 40.18 63.46
N ILE A 837 -57.37 40.12 62.80
CA ILE A 837 -57.46 39.80 61.37
C ILE A 837 -56.76 40.88 60.53
N GLN A 838 -56.82 42.16 60.94
CA GLN A 838 -56.08 43.26 60.28
C GLN A 838 -54.57 43.00 60.28
N ASN A 839 -54.01 42.65 61.44
CA ASN A 839 -52.58 42.41 61.58
C ASN A 839 -52.12 41.20 60.74
N THR A 840 -52.94 40.14 60.63
CA THR A 840 -52.65 39.01 59.73
C THR A 840 -52.76 39.38 58.25
N TRP A 841 -53.68 40.27 57.88
CA TRP A 841 -53.79 40.80 56.52
C TRP A 841 -52.54 41.59 56.13
N GLU A 842 -52.08 42.50 56.99
CA GLU A 842 -50.87 43.31 56.75
C GLU A 842 -49.60 42.45 56.61
N GLN A 843 -49.45 41.40 57.42
CA GLN A 843 -48.34 40.44 57.30
C GLN A 843 -48.40 39.64 55.98
N THR A 844 -49.60 39.19 55.58
CA THR A 844 -49.79 38.42 54.34
C THR A 844 -49.58 39.28 53.09
N GLN A 845 -49.93 40.57 53.14
CA GLN A 845 -49.62 41.54 52.08
C GLN A 845 -48.09 41.70 51.90
N GLN A 846 -47.32 41.82 52.99
CA GLN A 846 -45.85 41.89 52.91
C GLN A 846 -45.24 40.61 52.31
N GLN A 847 -45.72 39.43 52.69
CA GLN A 847 -45.27 38.16 52.10
C GLN A 847 -45.62 38.06 50.62
N THR A 848 -46.83 38.46 50.23
CA THR A 848 -47.27 38.50 48.82
C THR A 848 -46.35 39.38 47.97
N GLN A 849 -45.96 40.55 48.50
CA GLN A 849 -45.09 41.49 47.79
C GLN A 849 -43.65 40.95 47.64
N LEU A 850 -43.12 40.25 48.64
CA LEU A 850 -41.81 39.59 48.55
C LEU A 850 -41.80 38.46 47.50
N ILE A 851 -42.85 37.64 47.45
CA ILE A 851 -42.99 36.57 46.44
C ILE A 851 -43.16 37.16 45.04
N HIS A 852 -43.88 38.28 44.90
CA HIS A 852 -44.02 38.99 43.62
C HIS A 852 -42.68 39.51 43.11
N THR A 853 -41.88 40.19 43.93
CA THR A 853 -40.54 40.66 43.53
C THR A 853 -39.59 39.50 43.21
N ALA A 854 -39.66 38.38 43.94
CA ALA A 854 -38.89 37.17 43.62
C ALA A 854 -39.31 36.56 42.27
N TRP A 855 -40.61 36.60 41.94
CA TRP A 855 -41.14 36.15 40.65
C TRP A 855 -40.64 37.01 39.48
N GLU A 856 -40.69 38.34 39.60
CA GLU A 856 -40.19 39.27 38.58
C GLU A 856 -38.69 39.04 38.31
N GLN A 857 -37.88 38.90 39.37
CA GLN A 857 -36.45 38.60 39.24
C GLN A 857 -36.18 37.24 38.58
N ALA A 858 -36.99 36.22 38.90
CA ALA A 858 -36.86 34.90 38.27
C ALA A 858 -37.23 34.93 36.77
N GLN A 859 -38.24 35.70 36.36
CA GLN A 859 -38.57 35.87 34.95
C GLN A 859 -37.47 36.59 34.17
N GLU A 860 -36.84 37.62 34.75
CA GLU A 860 -35.70 38.31 34.12
C GLU A 860 -34.50 37.37 33.92
N GLN A 861 -34.21 36.50 34.89
CA GLN A 861 -33.15 35.48 34.75
C GLN A 861 -33.47 34.46 33.65
N VAL A 862 -34.72 34.01 33.51
CA VAL A 862 -35.12 33.14 32.40
C VAL A 862 -34.90 33.82 31.05
N GLN A 863 -35.31 35.08 30.87
CA GLN A 863 -35.08 35.80 29.61
C GLN A 863 -33.59 35.92 29.28
N ARG A 864 -32.74 36.22 30.27
CA ARG A 864 -31.28 36.30 30.06
C ARG A 864 -30.67 34.95 29.64
N VAL A 865 -31.05 33.85 30.28
CA VAL A 865 -30.58 32.49 29.91
C VAL A 865 -31.10 32.06 28.53
N GLN A 866 -32.35 32.40 28.20
CA GLN A 866 -32.96 32.15 26.90
C GLN A 866 -32.18 32.86 25.78
N THR A 867 -31.92 34.17 25.92
CA THR A 867 -31.17 34.95 24.93
C THR A 867 -29.73 34.47 24.76
N ALA A 868 -29.07 34.09 25.86
CA ALA A 868 -27.72 33.52 25.80
C ALA A 868 -27.69 32.20 25.02
N TRP A 869 -28.63 31.29 25.29
CA TRP A 869 -28.76 30.02 24.57
C TRP A 869 -29.01 30.25 23.07
N GLU A 870 -29.94 31.14 22.70
CA GLU A 870 -30.23 31.45 21.29
C GLU A 870 -28.97 31.94 20.53
N GLN A 871 -28.14 32.77 21.17
CA GLN A 871 -26.87 33.25 20.60
C GLN A 871 -25.85 32.10 20.42
N THR A 872 -25.67 31.24 21.42
CA THR A 872 -24.73 30.10 21.30
C THR A 872 -25.20 29.05 20.28
N GLN A 873 -26.51 28.84 20.13
CA GLN A 873 -27.10 28.02 19.07
C GLN A 873 -26.78 28.56 17.67
N GLU A 874 -26.97 29.86 17.45
CA GLU A 874 -26.69 30.48 16.16
C GLU A 874 -25.19 30.41 15.81
N GLN A 875 -24.31 30.60 16.81
CA GLN A 875 -22.87 30.45 16.65
C GLN A 875 -22.47 29.01 16.28
N ALA A 876 -23.04 28.00 16.95
CA ALA A 876 -22.79 26.60 16.63
C ALA A 876 -23.26 26.21 15.22
N GLN A 877 -24.42 26.71 14.76
CA GLN A 877 -24.91 26.49 13.39
C GLN A 877 -24.01 27.13 12.33
N ARG A 878 -23.45 28.33 12.61
CA ARG A 878 -22.48 28.99 11.71
C ARG A 878 -21.19 28.17 11.58
N SER A 879 -20.61 27.70 12.69
CA SER A 879 -19.44 26.82 12.66
C SER A 879 -19.71 25.51 11.92
N GLN A 880 -20.88 24.89 12.12
CA GLN A 880 -21.27 23.68 11.40
C GLN A 880 -21.40 23.93 9.88
N SER A 881 -21.95 25.07 9.47
CA SER A 881 -22.06 25.46 8.06
C SER A 881 -20.69 25.70 7.41
N GLN A 882 -19.74 26.27 8.15
CA GLN A 882 -18.36 26.45 7.69
C GLN A 882 -17.63 25.10 7.48
N LEU A 883 -17.82 24.13 8.39
CA LEU A 883 -17.26 22.78 8.22
C LEU A 883 -17.80 22.07 6.97
N VAL A 884 -19.10 22.19 6.68
CA VAL A 884 -19.71 21.61 5.46
C VAL A 884 -19.15 22.26 4.19
N GLN A 885 -18.91 23.57 4.20
CA GLN A 885 -18.29 24.26 3.06
C GLN A 885 -16.86 23.76 2.82
N ILE A 886 -16.03 23.71 3.87
CA ILE A 886 -14.64 23.22 3.77
C ILE A 886 -14.59 21.76 3.32
N GLN A 887 -15.50 20.91 3.80
CA GLN A 887 -15.63 19.51 3.33
C GLN A 887 -15.94 19.45 1.82
N THR A 888 -16.80 20.33 1.32
CA THR A 888 -17.17 20.39 -0.11
C THR A 888 -15.99 20.85 -0.98
N ASP A 889 -15.23 21.84 -0.50
CA ASP A 889 -14.04 22.35 -1.20
C ASP A 889 -12.87 21.33 -1.14
N TRP A 890 -12.78 20.53 -0.07
CA TRP A 890 -11.88 19.39 0.04
C TRP A 890 -12.18 18.28 -0.97
N ASP A 891 -13.44 17.83 -1.07
CA ASP A 891 -13.85 16.78 -2.03
C ASP A 891 -13.58 17.22 -3.48
N ARG A 892 -13.72 18.52 -3.76
CA ARG A 892 -13.36 19.13 -5.04
C ARG A 892 -11.85 19.12 -5.30
N SER A 893 -11.04 19.45 -4.30
CA SER A 893 -9.57 19.44 -4.40
C SER A 893 -9.01 18.02 -4.54
N GLN A 894 -9.60 17.04 -3.86
CA GLN A 894 -9.31 15.61 -4.03
C GLN A 894 -9.57 15.17 -5.48
N SER A 895 -10.70 15.56 -6.05
CA SER A 895 -11.05 15.27 -7.46
C SER A 895 -10.04 15.87 -8.45
N GLN A 896 -9.49 17.05 -8.15
CA GLN A 896 -8.44 17.69 -8.96
C GLN A 896 -7.09 16.97 -8.85
N LEU A 897 -6.70 16.53 -7.66
CA LEU A 897 -5.46 15.75 -7.45
C LEU A 897 -5.48 14.42 -8.20
N VAL A 898 -6.60 13.69 -8.18
CA VAL A 898 -6.76 12.42 -8.93
C VAL A 898 -6.62 12.66 -10.45
N GLN A 899 -7.21 13.74 -10.97
CA GLN A 899 -7.08 14.12 -12.38
C GLN A 899 -5.61 14.46 -12.73
N MET A 900 -4.95 15.29 -11.92
CA MET A 900 -3.53 15.64 -12.13
C MET A 900 -2.60 14.44 -12.06
N GLN A 901 -2.84 13.49 -11.15
CA GLN A 901 -2.06 12.26 -11.08
C GLN A 901 -2.25 11.40 -12.34
N THR A 902 -3.48 11.27 -12.83
CA THR A 902 -3.78 10.56 -14.08
C THR A 902 -3.08 11.20 -15.28
N ASP A 903 -3.10 12.53 -15.37
CA ASP A 903 -2.43 13.27 -16.43
C ASP A 903 -0.89 13.17 -16.32
N TRP A 904 -0.34 13.12 -15.11
CA TRP A 904 1.09 12.87 -14.87
C TRP A 904 1.52 11.46 -15.28
N GLU A 905 0.80 10.41 -14.89
CA GLU A 905 1.07 9.01 -15.29
C GLU A 905 1.05 8.85 -16.81
N ARG A 906 0.12 9.54 -17.47
CA ARG A 906 0.04 9.62 -18.94
C ARG A 906 1.26 10.33 -19.55
N SER A 907 1.70 11.45 -18.98
CA SER A 907 2.91 12.17 -19.44
C SER A 907 4.20 11.37 -19.20
N GLN A 908 4.32 10.65 -18.09
CA GLN A 908 5.44 9.73 -17.84
C GLN A 908 5.50 8.63 -18.90
N SER A 909 4.36 7.99 -19.18
CA SER A 909 4.26 6.95 -20.23
C SER A 909 4.67 7.47 -21.61
N GLN A 910 4.31 8.73 -21.94
CA GLN A 910 4.72 9.39 -23.18
C GLN A 910 6.22 9.69 -23.23
N LEU A 911 6.83 10.11 -22.12
CA LEU A 911 8.28 10.34 -22.04
C LEU A 911 9.09 9.06 -22.27
N VAL A 912 8.71 7.94 -21.64
CA VAL A 912 9.41 6.65 -21.81
C VAL A 912 9.35 6.18 -23.28
N GLN A 913 8.17 6.28 -23.90
CA GLN A 913 8.01 5.95 -25.32
C GLN A 913 8.89 6.85 -26.21
N MET A 914 8.86 8.16 -26.00
CA MET A 914 9.64 9.11 -26.80
C MET A 914 11.15 9.01 -26.58
N GLN A 915 11.61 8.68 -25.37
CA GLN A 915 13.02 8.40 -25.12
C GLN A 915 13.47 7.17 -25.92
N THR A 916 12.66 6.11 -25.92
CA THR A 916 12.91 4.89 -26.71
C THR A 916 13.00 5.19 -28.21
N ASP A 917 12.06 6.00 -28.74
CA ASP A 917 12.03 6.40 -30.15
C ASP A 917 13.21 7.33 -30.53
N TRP A 918 13.65 8.19 -29.60
CA TRP A 918 14.84 9.03 -29.77
C TRP A 918 16.13 8.19 -29.80
N GLU A 919 16.31 7.28 -28.84
CA GLU A 919 17.48 6.38 -28.78
C GLU A 919 17.57 5.50 -30.02
N ARG A 920 16.43 4.97 -30.49
CA ARG A 920 16.34 4.22 -31.75
C ARG A 920 16.77 5.06 -32.95
N SER A 921 16.25 6.27 -33.08
CA SER A 921 16.58 7.18 -34.19
C SER A 921 18.05 7.61 -34.15
N TYR A 922 18.61 7.87 -32.96
CA TYR A 922 20.01 8.21 -32.77
C TYR A 922 20.95 7.05 -33.16
N ASN A 923 20.62 5.82 -32.76
CA ASN A 923 21.39 4.64 -33.15
C ASN A 923 21.36 4.40 -34.66
N GLN A 924 20.21 4.56 -35.32
CA GLN A 924 20.10 4.48 -36.78
C GLN A 924 20.95 5.56 -37.47
N LEU A 925 20.98 6.78 -36.92
CA LEU A 925 21.80 7.88 -37.46
C LEU A 925 23.29 7.53 -37.49
N GLN A 926 23.82 6.92 -36.42
CA GLN A 926 25.23 6.50 -36.35
C GLN A 926 25.57 5.43 -37.40
N ILE A 927 24.68 4.45 -37.59
CA ILE A 927 24.86 3.37 -38.58
C ILE A 927 24.91 3.95 -40.00
N VAL A 928 23.92 4.78 -40.37
CA VAL A 928 23.84 5.37 -41.71
C VAL A 928 25.03 6.29 -41.99
N GLN A 929 25.51 7.05 -41.00
CA GLN A 929 26.71 7.88 -41.15
C GLN A 929 27.98 7.05 -41.40
N ALA A 930 28.14 5.92 -40.71
CA ALA A 930 29.28 5.02 -40.92
C ALA A 930 29.25 4.36 -42.31
N ASP A 931 28.09 3.84 -42.72
CA ASP A 931 27.90 3.23 -44.03
C ASP A 931 28.15 4.23 -45.18
N LEU A 932 27.65 5.46 -45.04
CA LEU A 932 27.84 6.52 -46.04
C LEU A 932 29.31 6.93 -46.17
N ALA A 933 30.04 7.02 -45.05
CA ALA A 933 31.49 7.24 -45.07
C ALA A 933 32.24 6.10 -45.78
N GLN A 934 31.84 4.85 -45.55
CA GLN A 934 32.44 3.68 -46.22
C GLN A 934 32.16 3.67 -47.74
N ALA A 935 30.91 3.88 -48.15
CA ALA A 935 30.53 3.95 -49.56
C ALA A 935 31.29 5.08 -50.28
N ARG A 936 31.42 6.25 -49.65
CA ARG A 936 32.19 7.38 -50.18
C ARG A 936 33.69 7.09 -50.36
N SER A 937 34.31 6.38 -49.42
CA SER A 937 35.71 5.94 -49.58
C SER A 937 35.84 4.98 -50.77
N THR A 938 34.94 4.00 -50.84
CA THR A 938 34.92 2.96 -51.90
C THR A 938 34.80 3.57 -53.30
N ILE A 939 33.86 4.52 -53.50
CA ILE A 939 33.70 5.24 -54.77
C ILE A 939 34.98 6.02 -55.12
N LYS A 940 35.54 6.77 -54.17
CA LYS A 940 36.76 7.57 -54.36
C LYS A 940 37.98 6.70 -54.69
N GLU A 941 38.13 5.56 -54.03
CA GLU A 941 39.18 4.56 -54.30
C GLU A 941 39.07 4.04 -55.74
N MET A 942 37.87 3.62 -56.15
CA MET A 942 37.61 3.16 -57.52
C MET A 942 37.96 4.24 -58.56
N GLU A 943 37.42 5.45 -58.42
CA GLU A 943 37.65 6.59 -59.33
C GLU A 943 39.13 7.01 -59.43
N SER A 944 39.88 6.89 -58.32
CA SER A 944 41.30 7.27 -58.27
C SER A 944 42.21 6.35 -59.10
N SER A 945 41.76 5.13 -59.40
CA SER A 945 42.56 4.09 -60.04
C SER A 945 42.99 4.47 -61.48
N LYS A 946 44.18 4.02 -61.90
CA LYS A 946 44.64 4.18 -63.29
C LYS A 946 43.71 3.54 -64.31
N PHE A 947 43.06 2.47 -63.91
CA PHE A 947 42.03 1.78 -64.68
C PHE A 947 40.85 2.71 -65.01
N TRP A 948 40.35 3.46 -64.03
CA TRP A 948 39.33 4.47 -64.26
C TRP A 948 39.85 5.64 -65.10
N LYS A 949 41.06 6.15 -64.83
CA LYS A 949 41.68 7.19 -65.66
C LYS A 949 41.76 6.77 -67.15
N LEU A 950 42.01 5.49 -67.42
CA LEU A 950 41.91 4.88 -68.75
C LEU A 950 40.48 4.74 -69.28
N ARG A 951 39.50 4.26 -68.47
CA ARG A 951 38.08 4.20 -68.85
C ARG A 951 37.53 5.59 -69.22
N THR A 952 37.83 6.61 -68.42
CA THR A 952 37.42 8.01 -68.70
C THR A 952 38.09 8.55 -69.96
N ALA A 953 39.39 8.29 -70.16
CA ALA A 953 40.08 8.67 -71.39
C ALA A 953 39.50 7.96 -72.62
N TRP A 954 39.20 6.66 -72.50
CA TRP A 954 38.57 5.86 -73.56
C TRP A 954 37.15 6.32 -73.88
N LEU A 955 36.30 6.58 -72.88
CA LEU A 955 34.95 7.10 -73.10
C LEU A 955 34.97 8.51 -73.71
N ARG A 956 35.86 9.39 -73.24
CA ARG A 956 36.06 10.71 -73.87
C ARG A 956 36.53 10.59 -75.33
N PHE A 957 37.44 9.65 -75.61
CA PHE A 957 37.89 9.37 -76.97
C PHE A 957 36.74 8.82 -77.84
N LYS A 958 35.98 7.84 -77.33
CA LYS A 958 34.82 7.22 -77.98
C LYS A 958 33.74 8.26 -78.31
N GLN A 959 33.45 9.15 -77.36
CA GLN A 959 32.54 10.29 -77.54
C GLN A 959 33.07 11.32 -78.56
N ALA A 960 34.38 11.58 -78.57
CA ALA A 960 35.02 12.48 -79.54
C ALA A 960 35.07 11.91 -80.98
N ILE A 961 34.97 10.59 -81.16
CA ILE A 961 34.87 9.93 -82.47
C ILE A 961 33.43 9.48 -82.83
N GLY A 962 32.44 9.85 -82.01
CA GLY A 962 31.02 9.60 -82.28
C GLY A 962 30.55 8.14 -82.12
N LEU A 963 31.19 7.35 -81.25
CA LEU A 963 30.89 5.92 -81.02
C LEU A 963 30.15 5.62 -79.71
#